data_AF-A0A349EEN8-F1
#
_entry.id   AF-A0A349EEN8-F1
#
_cell.length_a   1.000
_cell.length_b   1.000
_cell.length_c   1.000
_cell.angle_alpha   90.00
_cell.angle_beta   90.00
_cell.angle_gamma   90.00
#
_symmetry.space_group_name_H-M   'P 1'
#
loop_
_entity.id
_entity.type
_entity.pdbx_description
1 polymer ?
#
loop_
_entity_poly.entity_id
_entity_poly.type
_entity_poly.pdbx_seq_one_letter_code
_entity_poly.pdbx_strand_id
1 'polypeptide(L)'
;MTAQTVVIIPNPDPDISQAERFLTWLDEDADFFTFQTFDDLATRGDKSLARIIHGTLDQHQIDLQRLQWRRAGVYVTVNETDRKGRRLANMVRPRCIFCEWDNAGTRLPAWPIEPHVINETSPGKYHCYWFSGDLEWADFDALMQVMVAWGSDKNARDRARVMRLPGFWHQKHETPFQVRMIAENERMPYSRQELLDAFPIQSAQPEPEAATVRPDKDHHQWMSVVVRLAGDAAAATWQDPKAGRNAQVMSLGHELASRGVPEDYDTDALRTFEKTMRPTNASGEVAGLNWDNEWAALKHGRRTALTGNKPTVAHGAAIADALLKGQDAKARAKAKKILVDRPELQPFPTALLDAPGLLGEYVAFTTATARMKQPILAIANGLAMLATAIGRTVRTETDVRTNIYTLGIAPSASGKDHSRKVAKKLLAAAGLSTRLGGENLASDTGLLDAMHRSPASLFQIDELGRILKTMTKSDKGHLYNIPTILMQLYSSADGLFLGKEYAGGERKDIEQPCACLYGTTVPSHFFAALTHDEAEDGFLGRFLIFMGDEEPPEQFPVMCDLPESLVTAIIDLSARPINVEPKGNIDAVQVPRPQVYRMDESAQAAFASFNAWVLGKRTDHRARKTGAIWGRAWELAAKVALIIAASRVPAPAVITESDAVYAIELVRWCAGNMASCIALYVAENEVESVNKRVERIIRESGAGGLSMTDLYGKTRFLKKRERSEVLEDLEAGGWVFSQTAAAAGNNPKGVRMLVHAAFAGSETA
;
A
#
# COMPACT_ATOMS: atom_id res chain seq x y z
N MET A 1 26.45 34.85 26.64
CA MET A 1 25.50 33.79 27.03
C MET A 1 24.51 34.39 28.01
N THR A 2 23.40 34.93 27.52
CA THR A 2 22.26 35.33 28.34
C THR A 2 21.47 34.07 28.63
N ALA A 3 21.42 33.65 29.89
CA ALA A 3 20.60 32.54 30.34
C ALA A 3 19.13 32.90 30.11
N GLN A 4 18.48 32.22 29.17
CA GLN A 4 17.02 32.22 29.11
C GLN A 4 16.52 31.47 30.34
N THR A 5 15.97 32.23 31.29
CA THR A 5 15.23 31.71 32.43
C THR A 5 14.05 30.91 31.89
N VAL A 6 14.12 29.58 31.96
CA VAL A 6 13.00 28.69 31.69
C VAL A 6 11.96 28.96 32.78
N VAL A 7 10.92 29.71 32.44
CA VAL A 7 9.74 29.87 33.31
C VAL A 7 9.05 28.52 33.36
N ILE A 8 9.25 27.77 34.45
CA ILE A 8 8.46 26.58 34.73
C ILE A 8 7.04 27.07 35.06
N ILE A 9 6.14 27.05 34.08
CA ILE A 9 4.72 27.26 34.33
C ILE A 9 4.21 25.99 35.00
N PRO A 10 3.77 26.01 36.28
CA PRO A 10 3.14 24.85 36.90
C PRO A 10 1.93 24.44 36.07
N ASN A 11 1.72 23.14 35.88
CA ASN A 11 0.60 22.69 35.07
C ASN A 11 -0.71 23.15 35.74
N PRO A 12 -1.51 23.96 35.05
CA PRO A 12 -2.66 24.60 35.65
C PRO A 12 -3.75 23.58 35.97
N ASP A 13 -4.56 23.91 36.97
CA ASP A 13 -5.72 23.11 37.33
C ASP A 13 -6.83 23.26 36.27
N PRO A 14 -7.54 22.17 35.94
CA PRO A 14 -8.70 22.25 35.08
C PRO A 14 -9.85 22.96 35.80
N ASP A 15 -10.69 23.67 35.03
CA ASP A 15 -11.97 24.18 35.50
C ASP A 15 -13.01 23.06 35.40
N ILE A 16 -13.14 22.30 36.49
CA ILE A 16 -14.05 21.15 36.55
C ILE A 16 -15.51 21.59 36.41
N SER A 17 -15.89 22.75 36.92
CA SER A 17 -17.26 23.26 36.80
C SER A 17 -17.63 23.54 35.34
N GLN A 18 -16.68 24.02 34.54
CA GLN A 18 -16.90 24.18 33.10
C GLN A 18 -16.94 22.84 32.35
N ALA A 19 -16.12 21.87 32.75
CA ALA A 19 -16.18 20.52 32.20
C ALA A 19 -17.53 19.85 32.50
N GLU A 20 -18.01 19.96 33.73
CA GLU A 20 -19.32 19.48 34.17
C GLU A 20 -20.45 20.14 33.38
N ARG A 21 -20.44 21.48 33.30
CA ARG A 21 -21.41 22.25 32.52
C ARG A 21 -21.46 21.83 31.04
N PHE A 22 -20.31 21.58 30.42
CA PHE A 22 -20.27 21.07 29.04
C PHE A 22 -20.84 19.66 28.93
N LEU A 23 -20.53 18.76 29.87
CA LEU A 23 -21.04 17.38 29.84
C LEU A 23 -22.55 17.32 30.08
N THR A 24 -23.09 18.19 30.93
CA THR A 24 -24.55 18.37 31.09
C THR A 24 -25.20 18.80 29.78
N TRP A 25 -24.59 19.75 29.05
CA TRP A 25 -25.05 20.12 27.71
C TRP A 25 -24.95 18.96 26.71
N LEU A 26 -23.87 18.19 26.78
CA LEU A 26 -23.64 17.08 25.87
C LEU A 26 -24.68 15.97 26.07
N ASP A 27 -25.01 15.66 27.33
CA ASP A 27 -26.13 14.81 27.72
C ASP A 27 -26.36 14.83 29.24
N GLU A 28 -27.43 15.48 29.69
CA GLU A 28 -27.77 15.58 31.12
C GLU A 28 -28.17 14.22 31.72
N ASP A 29 -28.75 13.33 30.91
CA ASP A 29 -29.25 12.01 31.33
C ASP A 29 -28.18 10.91 31.22
N ALA A 30 -26.96 11.24 30.83
CA ALA A 30 -25.92 10.24 30.62
C ALA A 30 -25.36 9.70 31.95
N ASP A 31 -25.57 8.40 32.17
CA ASP A 31 -24.95 7.64 33.27
C ASP A 31 -23.41 7.65 33.26
N PHE A 32 -22.79 7.98 32.12
CA PHE A 32 -21.34 7.96 31.90
C PHE A 32 -20.94 8.67 30.60
N PHE A 33 -19.67 9.03 30.53
CA PHE A 33 -18.99 9.43 29.31
C PHE A 33 -17.77 8.55 29.03
N THR A 34 -17.31 8.60 27.79
CA THR A 34 -16.04 7.99 27.38
C THR A 34 -15.03 9.09 27.18
N PHE A 35 -14.09 9.19 28.13
CA PHE A 35 -12.97 10.11 28.05
C PHE A 35 -11.79 9.44 27.37
N GLN A 36 -11.02 10.26 26.68
CA GLN A 36 -9.78 9.86 26.06
C GLN A 36 -8.70 10.86 26.36
N THR A 37 -7.50 10.35 26.65
CA THR A 37 -6.32 11.18 26.80
C THR A 37 -5.26 10.78 25.79
N PHE A 38 -4.46 11.74 25.35
CA PHE A 38 -3.29 11.54 24.51
C PHE A 38 -2.16 12.43 25.01
N ASP A 39 -0.90 12.10 24.69
CA ASP A 39 0.19 13.06 24.90
C ASP A 39 -0.09 14.32 24.07
N ASP A 40 -0.29 15.46 24.75
CA ASP A 40 -0.57 16.71 24.05
C ASP A 40 0.71 17.32 23.50
N LEU A 41 1.89 16.96 24.04
CA LEU A 41 3.16 17.55 23.62
C LEU A 41 3.60 16.97 22.27
N ALA A 42 3.58 17.81 21.23
CA ALA A 42 3.77 17.41 19.83
C ALA A 42 5.06 16.63 19.53
N THR A 43 6.10 16.77 20.36
CA THR A 43 7.44 16.19 20.13
C THR A 43 7.76 14.95 20.97
N ARG A 44 6.93 14.62 21.97
CA ARG A 44 7.24 13.56 22.95
C ARG A 44 6.65 12.20 22.57
N GLY A 45 5.34 12.14 22.30
CA GLY A 45 4.66 10.89 21.91
C GLY A 45 4.62 9.82 23.01
N ASP A 46 4.41 10.20 24.26
CA ASP A 46 4.30 9.31 25.42
C ASP A 46 3.01 8.47 25.37
N LYS A 47 3.16 7.22 24.91
CA LYS A 47 2.05 6.25 24.81
C LYS A 47 1.43 5.88 26.15
N SER A 48 2.09 6.15 27.28
CA SER A 48 1.51 5.90 28.61
C SER A 48 0.36 6.86 28.95
N LEU A 49 0.24 7.97 28.21
CA LEU A 49 -0.86 8.93 28.35
C LEU A 49 -2.04 8.63 27.44
N ALA A 50 -1.92 7.66 26.53
CA ALA A 50 -3.05 7.16 25.75
C ALA A 50 -3.94 6.28 26.64
N ARG A 51 -5.08 6.83 27.06
CA ARG A 51 -6.07 6.13 27.91
C ARG A 51 -7.47 6.27 27.35
N ILE A 52 -8.29 5.26 27.60
CA ILE A 52 -9.73 5.26 27.37
C ILE A 52 -10.34 5.01 28.74
N ILE A 53 -11.19 5.93 29.19
CA ILE A 53 -11.74 5.93 30.55
C ILE A 53 -13.25 6.06 30.43
N HIS A 54 -13.99 5.12 31.02
CA HIS A 54 -15.45 5.11 31.01
C HIS A 54 -15.97 5.41 32.42
N GLY A 55 -16.88 6.38 32.54
CA GLY A 55 -17.51 6.73 33.81
C GLY A 55 -17.99 8.19 33.85
N THR A 56 -18.41 8.65 35.01
CA THR A 56 -18.80 10.07 35.20
C THR A 56 -17.58 10.96 35.40
N LEU A 57 -17.74 12.27 35.25
CA LEU A 57 -16.66 13.22 35.55
C LEU A 57 -16.25 13.14 37.03
N ASP A 58 -17.20 13.03 37.95
CA ASP A 58 -16.92 12.88 39.39
C ASP A 58 -16.02 11.69 39.73
N GLN A 59 -16.22 10.57 39.04
CA GLN A 59 -15.40 9.36 39.22
C GLN A 59 -13.96 9.57 38.75
N HIS A 60 -13.76 10.36 37.69
CA HIS A 60 -12.49 10.41 36.96
C HIS A 60 -11.79 11.77 36.98
N GLN A 61 -12.37 12.81 37.57
CA GLN A 61 -11.81 14.17 37.56
C GLN A 61 -10.37 14.22 38.08
N ILE A 62 -10.06 13.47 39.15
CA ILE A 62 -8.71 13.39 39.74
C ILE A 62 -7.74 12.71 38.77
N ASP A 63 -8.17 11.64 38.09
CA ASP A 63 -7.31 10.90 37.17
C ASP A 63 -7.07 11.68 35.87
N LEU A 64 -8.10 12.36 35.36
CA LEU A 64 -7.99 13.25 34.21
C LEU A 64 -7.09 14.46 34.52
N GLN A 65 -7.22 15.07 35.70
CA GLN A 65 -6.33 16.13 36.16
C GLN A 65 -4.88 15.65 36.26
N ARG A 66 -4.64 14.47 36.85
CA ARG A 66 -3.29 13.87 36.92
C ARG A 66 -2.70 13.60 35.54
N LEU A 67 -3.50 13.12 34.58
CA LEU A 67 -3.06 12.91 33.20
C LEU A 67 -2.73 14.25 32.53
N GLN A 68 -3.57 15.28 32.71
CA GLN A 68 -3.30 16.64 32.23
C GLN A 68 -1.99 17.19 32.81
N TRP A 69 -1.75 17.02 34.12
CA TRP A 69 -0.49 17.43 34.76
C TRP A 69 0.72 16.65 34.26
N ARG A 70 0.53 15.54 33.55
CA ARG A 70 1.58 14.84 32.81
C ARG A 70 1.69 15.29 31.35
N ARG A 71 1.02 16.39 30.98
CA ARG A 71 0.89 16.95 29.62
C ARG A 71 0.02 16.09 28.69
N ALA A 72 -1.02 15.44 29.23
CA ALA A 72 -2.02 14.81 28.38
C ALA A 72 -3.11 15.81 27.97
N GLY A 73 -3.54 15.76 26.71
CA GLY A 73 -4.77 16.42 26.28
C GLY A 73 -5.95 15.57 26.71
N VAL A 74 -7.00 16.19 27.24
CA VAL A 74 -8.22 15.51 27.71
C VAL A 74 -9.36 15.76 26.72
N TYR A 75 -9.98 14.67 26.29
CA TYR A 75 -11.03 14.64 25.27
C TYR A 75 -12.21 13.81 25.75
N VAL A 76 -13.38 14.05 25.15
CA VAL A 76 -14.57 13.23 25.31
C VAL A 76 -15.01 12.72 23.95
N THR A 77 -15.40 11.44 23.87
CA THR A 77 -16.10 10.91 22.70
C THR A 77 -17.49 11.52 22.65
N VAL A 78 -17.77 12.24 21.57
CA VAL A 78 -18.94 13.11 21.46
C VAL A 78 -20.23 12.28 21.44
N ASN A 79 -20.24 11.18 20.70
CA ASN A 79 -21.40 10.30 20.61
C ASN A 79 -21.37 9.20 21.68
N GLU A 80 -22.54 8.64 22.01
CA GLU A 80 -22.65 7.62 23.05
C GLU A 80 -21.97 6.31 22.62
N THR A 81 -21.26 5.68 23.56
CA THR A 81 -20.53 4.43 23.34
C THR A 81 -21.12 3.27 24.14
N ASP A 82 -20.79 2.03 23.83
CA ASP A 82 -21.28 0.83 24.54
C ASP A 82 -20.49 0.48 25.83
N ARG A 83 -19.60 1.37 26.30
CA ARG A 83 -18.65 1.17 27.41
C ARG A 83 -17.57 0.09 27.20
N LYS A 84 -17.53 -0.58 26.04
CA LYS A 84 -16.55 -1.64 25.73
C LYS A 84 -15.39 -1.15 24.87
N GLY A 85 -15.50 0.05 24.31
CA GLY A 85 -14.45 0.67 23.53
C GLY A 85 -14.88 1.95 22.85
N ARG A 86 -14.09 2.38 21.86
CA ARG A 86 -14.27 3.62 21.08
C ARG A 86 -14.25 3.41 19.56
N ARG A 87 -14.36 2.17 19.09
CA ARG A 87 -14.39 1.88 17.64
C ARG A 87 -15.79 2.19 17.10
N LEU A 88 -15.93 2.26 15.77
CA LEU A 88 -17.23 2.48 15.12
C LEU A 88 -18.32 1.51 15.60
N ALA A 89 -17.97 0.24 15.82
CA ALA A 89 -18.87 -0.79 16.34
C ALA A 89 -19.32 -0.58 17.79
N ASN A 90 -18.64 0.30 18.53
CA ASN A 90 -18.99 0.66 19.91
C ASN A 90 -19.93 1.86 19.98
N MET A 91 -20.26 2.53 18.86
CA MET A 91 -21.14 3.70 18.88
C MET A 91 -22.60 3.26 19.00
N VAL A 92 -23.30 3.81 19.98
CA VAL A 92 -24.69 3.44 20.33
C VAL A 92 -25.67 4.39 19.65
N ARG A 93 -25.57 5.69 19.93
CA ARG A 93 -26.39 6.74 19.31
C ARG A 93 -25.62 8.05 19.14
N PRO A 94 -25.99 8.89 18.16
CA PRO A 94 -25.47 10.24 18.08
C PRO A 94 -26.08 11.12 19.20
N ARG A 95 -25.30 12.08 19.70
CA ARG A 95 -25.78 13.10 20.67
C ARG A 95 -25.96 14.48 20.04
N CYS A 96 -25.17 14.76 19.01
CA CYS A 96 -25.16 16.03 18.30
C CYS A 96 -24.55 15.89 16.92
N ILE A 97 -24.70 16.92 16.09
CA ILE A 97 -23.75 17.21 15.01
C ILE A 97 -22.74 18.25 15.49
N PHE A 98 -21.59 18.34 14.84
CA PHE A 98 -20.52 19.22 15.28
C PHE A 98 -19.69 19.79 14.13
N CYS A 99 -18.97 20.88 14.42
CA CYS A 99 -18.02 21.52 13.51
C CYS A 99 -16.69 21.80 14.24
N GLU A 100 -15.58 21.33 13.68
CA GLU A 100 -14.23 21.69 14.11
C GLU A 100 -13.69 22.80 13.21
N TRP A 101 -13.81 24.04 13.70
CA TRP A 101 -13.34 25.23 13.00
C TRP A 101 -11.88 25.51 13.33
N ASP A 102 -10.98 24.99 12.49
CA ASP A 102 -9.53 25.09 12.67
C ASP A 102 -8.88 26.25 11.88
N ASN A 103 -9.70 27.07 11.21
CA ASN A 103 -9.29 28.19 10.38
C ASN A 103 -9.01 29.44 11.23
N ALA A 104 -7.86 29.45 11.93
CA ALA A 104 -7.48 30.59 12.77
C ALA A 104 -7.42 31.90 11.96
N GLY A 105 -8.11 32.94 12.44
CA GLY A 105 -8.16 34.26 11.80
C GLY A 105 -9.34 34.50 10.85
N THR A 106 -10.22 33.51 10.65
CA THR A 106 -11.50 33.70 9.94
C THR A 106 -12.66 33.75 10.93
N ARG A 107 -13.66 34.58 10.63
CA ARG A 107 -14.89 34.69 11.44
C ARG A 107 -15.71 33.40 11.29
N LEU A 108 -16.30 32.93 12.39
CA LEU A 108 -17.30 31.86 12.35
C LEU A 108 -18.42 32.22 11.35
N PRO A 109 -18.86 31.27 10.52
CA PRO A 109 -19.90 31.53 9.54
C PRO A 109 -21.24 31.83 10.24
N ALA A 110 -22.12 32.57 9.55
CA ALA A 110 -23.49 32.74 10.01
C ALA A 110 -24.28 31.46 9.68
N TRP A 111 -24.36 30.54 10.63
CA TRP A 111 -25.12 29.31 10.46
C TRP A 111 -26.64 29.58 10.40
N PRO A 112 -27.40 28.76 9.65
CA PRO A 112 -28.86 28.88 9.58
C PRO A 112 -29.57 28.72 10.94
N ILE A 113 -28.96 27.92 11.83
CA ILE A 113 -29.35 27.82 13.23
C ILE A 113 -28.10 27.95 14.11
N GLU A 114 -28.28 28.57 15.27
CA GLU A 114 -27.19 28.81 16.21
C GLU A 114 -26.75 27.50 16.89
N PRO A 115 -25.44 27.29 17.09
CA PRO A 115 -24.97 26.18 17.91
C PRO A 115 -25.41 26.34 19.36
N HIS A 116 -25.68 25.22 20.03
CA HIS A 116 -25.95 25.18 21.47
C HIS A 116 -24.73 25.57 22.28
N VAL A 117 -23.55 25.10 21.87
CA VAL A 117 -22.28 25.38 22.55
C VAL A 117 -21.20 25.71 21.54
N ILE A 118 -20.40 26.73 21.86
CA ILE A 118 -19.14 27.03 21.17
C ILE A 118 -18.01 26.97 22.18
N ASN A 119 -17.05 26.08 21.93
CA ASN A 119 -15.83 25.95 22.70
C ASN A 119 -14.66 26.55 21.93
N GLU A 120 -13.96 27.52 22.49
CA GLU A 120 -12.66 27.94 21.98
C GLU A 120 -11.62 26.92 22.44
N THR A 121 -10.94 26.26 21.50
CA THR A 121 -9.98 25.16 21.78
C THR A 121 -8.52 25.58 21.69
N SER A 122 -8.28 26.69 21.00
CA SER A 122 -7.07 27.50 21.00
C SER A 122 -7.40 28.86 20.37
N PRO A 123 -6.54 29.88 20.45
CA PRO A 123 -6.87 31.22 19.95
C PRO A 123 -7.34 31.19 18.49
N GLY A 124 -8.61 31.56 18.26
CA GLY A 124 -9.22 31.60 16.93
C GLY A 124 -9.63 30.24 16.35
N LYS A 125 -9.62 29.16 17.14
CA LYS A 125 -10.14 27.83 16.74
C LYS A 125 -11.27 27.39 17.66
N TYR A 126 -12.32 26.81 17.08
CA TYR A 126 -13.57 26.55 17.79
C TYR A 126 -14.11 25.15 17.52
N HIS A 127 -14.73 24.54 18.52
CA HIS A 127 -15.63 23.40 18.34
C HIS A 127 -17.07 23.87 18.57
N CYS A 128 -17.95 23.66 17.60
CA CYS A 128 -19.36 24.08 17.66
C CYS A 128 -20.27 22.85 17.67
N TYR A 129 -21.34 22.87 18.48
CA TYR A 129 -22.21 21.72 18.72
C TYR A 129 -23.68 22.07 18.54
N TRP A 130 -24.43 21.18 17.87
CA TRP A 130 -25.89 21.23 17.77
C TRP A 130 -26.47 19.91 18.28
N PHE A 131 -27.00 19.90 19.50
CA PHE A 131 -27.51 18.72 20.19
C PHE A 131 -28.86 18.27 19.62
N SER A 132 -29.10 16.96 19.62
CA SER A 132 -30.35 16.34 19.20
C SER A 132 -30.58 14.99 19.88
N GLY A 133 -31.80 14.77 20.39
CA GLY A 133 -32.17 13.55 21.11
C GLY A 133 -32.72 12.43 20.22
N ASP A 134 -33.13 12.74 18.99
CA ASP A 134 -33.82 11.85 18.06
C ASP A 134 -33.05 11.65 16.73
N LEU A 135 -31.76 12.03 16.71
CA LEU A 135 -30.92 11.90 15.53
C LEU A 135 -30.55 10.43 15.25
N GLU A 136 -30.69 10.02 13.99
CA GLU A 136 -30.32 8.68 13.52
C GLU A 136 -28.94 8.70 12.84
N TRP A 137 -28.26 7.56 12.82
CA TRP A 137 -26.92 7.45 12.26
C TRP A 137 -26.81 7.83 10.77
N ALA A 138 -27.84 7.54 9.98
CA ALA A 138 -27.86 7.88 8.57
C ALA A 138 -27.84 9.41 8.35
N ASP A 139 -28.65 10.13 9.12
CA ASP A 139 -28.70 11.59 9.03
C ASP A 139 -27.50 12.24 9.70
N PHE A 140 -27.00 11.67 10.80
CA PHE A 140 -25.73 12.12 11.40
C PHE A 140 -24.61 12.09 10.35
N ASP A 141 -24.41 10.97 9.65
CA ASP A 141 -23.34 10.86 8.65
C ASP A 141 -23.51 11.89 7.52
N ALA A 142 -24.74 12.10 7.06
CA ALA A 142 -25.05 13.05 6.00
C ALA A 142 -24.88 14.51 6.45
N LEU A 143 -25.36 14.86 7.64
CA LEU A 143 -25.20 16.19 8.24
C LEU A 143 -23.73 16.49 8.55
N MET A 144 -22.94 15.52 9.00
CA MET A 144 -21.50 15.71 9.21
C MET A 144 -20.75 15.96 7.90
N GLN A 145 -21.21 15.38 6.78
CA GLN A 145 -20.68 15.72 5.45
C GLN A 145 -21.06 17.15 5.04
N VAL A 146 -22.25 17.63 5.39
CA VAL A 146 -22.67 19.02 5.21
C VAL A 146 -21.81 19.95 6.07
N MET A 147 -21.47 19.59 7.31
CA MET A 147 -20.59 20.40 8.18
C MET A 147 -19.20 20.63 7.57
N VAL A 148 -18.66 19.67 6.81
CA VAL A 148 -17.40 19.86 6.05
C VAL A 148 -17.56 20.91 4.95
N ALA A 149 -18.70 20.92 4.24
CA ALA A 149 -18.99 21.96 3.25
C ALA A 149 -19.14 23.35 3.88
N TRP A 150 -19.58 23.41 5.14
CA TRP A 150 -19.60 24.63 5.97
C TRP A 150 -18.24 25.01 6.56
N GLY A 151 -17.17 24.27 6.25
CA GLY A 151 -15.79 24.61 6.60
C GLY A 151 -15.22 23.90 7.84
N SER A 152 -15.90 22.88 8.36
CA SER A 152 -15.34 21.96 9.37
C SER A 152 -14.10 21.21 8.83
N ASP A 153 -13.17 20.82 9.70
CA ASP A 153 -12.07 19.92 9.34
C ASP A 153 -12.61 18.67 8.62
N LYS A 154 -12.07 18.40 7.42
CA LYS A 154 -12.48 17.27 6.56
C LYS A 154 -12.39 15.89 7.23
N ASN A 155 -11.58 15.77 8.29
CA ASN A 155 -11.41 14.55 9.06
C ASN A 155 -12.31 14.51 10.31
N ALA A 156 -13.00 15.59 10.67
CA ALA A 156 -13.89 15.69 11.81
C ALA A 156 -15.35 15.35 11.45
N ARG A 157 -15.57 14.17 10.87
CA ARG A 157 -16.90 13.70 10.44
C ARG A 157 -17.27 12.30 10.91
N ASP A 158 -16.34 11.61 11.59
CA ASP A 158 -16.53 10.23 11.99
C ASP A 158 -17.40 10.10 13.25
N ARG A 159 -18.19 9.02 13.32
CA ARG A 159 -19.10 8.78 14.47
C ARG A 159 -18.37 8.64 15.80
N ALA A 160 -17.10 8.23 15.78
CA ALA A 160 -16.28 7.98 16.97
C ALA A 160 -15.38 9.17 17.34
N ARG A 161 -15.69 10.37 16.83
CA ARG A 161 -14.87 11.57 17.02
C ARG A 161 -14.73 11.90 18.51
N VAL A 162 -13.50 12.24 18.90
CA VAL A 162 -13.19 12.77 20.23
C VAL A 162 -12.85 14.25 20.12
N MET A 163 -13.42 15.06 21.03
CA MET A 163 -13.20 16.49 21.05
C MET A 163 -12.70 16.95 22.41
N ARG A 164 -11.90 18.02 22.42
CA ARG A 164 -11.29 18.54 23.65
C ARG A 164 -12.37 18.93 24.65
N LEU A 165 -12.22 18.49 25.89
CA LEU A 165 -13.15 18.77 26.97
C LEU A 165 -12.88 20.18 27.52
N PRO A 166 -13.86 21.12 27.49
CA PRO A 166 -13.72 22.42 28.14
C PRO A 166 -13.37 22.32 29.61
N GLY A 167 -12.71 23.34 30.14
CA GLY A 167 -12.13 23.35 31.46
C GLY A 167 -10.73 22.73 31.54
N PHE A 168 -10.43 21.73 30.69
CA PHE A 168 -9.09 21.15 30.58
C PHE A 168 -8.18 21.94 29.62
N TRP A 169 -6.88 21.72 29.74
CA TRP A 169 -5.85 22.50 29.06
C TRP A 169 -5.32 21.81 27.81
N HIS A 170 -5.31 22.56 26.71
CA HIS A 170 -4.59 22.25 25.48
C HIS A 170 -3.12 22.67 25.65
N GLN A 171 -2.23 21.67 25.71
CA GLN A 171 -0.83 21.83 26.09
C GLN A 171 0.14 21.45 24.96
N LYS A 172 -0.32 21.54 23.71
CA LYS A 172 0.43 21.16 22.51
C LYS A 172 1.57 22.10 22.17
N HIS A 173 1.46 23.36 22.57
CA HIS A 173 2.44 24.41 22.35
C HIS A 173 3.01 24.93 23.68
N GLU A 174 4.08 25.72 23.61
CA GLU A 174 4.78 26.24 24.81
C GLU A 174 3.85 27.04 25.72
N THR A 175 2.93 27.82 25.13
CA THR A 175 1.86 28.52 25.84
C THR A 175 0.63 27.61 25.91
N PRO A 176 0.28 27.05 27.07
CA PRO A 176 -0.92 26.25 27.22
C PRO A 176 -2.16 27.13 27.12
N PHE A 177 -3.26 26.58 26.60
CA PHE A 177 -4.54 27.26 26.45
C PHE A 177 -5.63 26.48 27.14
N GLN A 178 -6.38 27.10 28.05
CA GLN A 178 -7.53 26.46 28.67
C GLN A 178 -8.67 26.42 27.66
N VAL A 179 -9.09 25.22 27.26
CA VAL A 179 -10.25 25.04 26.38
C VAL A 179 -11.45 25.58 27.13
N ARG A 180 -12.21 26.50 26.52
CA ARG A 180 -13.26 27.22 27.23
C ARG A 180 -14.54 27.36 26.43
N MET A 181 -15.66 27.22 27.13
CA MET A 181 -16.97 27.58 26.57
C MET A 181 -17.04 29.10 26.44
N ILE A 182 -17.35 29.59 25.23
CA ILE A 182 -17.43 31.03 24.93
C ILE A 182 -18.84 31.49 24.53
N ALA A 183 -19.71 30.55 24.18
CA ALA A 183 -21.12 30.82 23.90
C ALA A 183 -21.95 29.59 24.25
N GLU A 184 -23.14 29.85 24.79
CA GLU A 184 -24.16 28.88 25.10
C GLU A 184 -25.51 29.43 24.65
N ASN A 185 -26.34 28.57 24.08
CA ASN A 185 -27.71 28.87 23.69
C ASN A 185 -28.65 27.97 24.48
N GLU A 186 -29.43 28.55 25.41
CA GLU A 186 -30.35 27.87 26.33
C GLU A 186 -31.57 27.22 25.64
N ARG A 187 -31.53 27.05 24.32
CA ARG A 187 -32.53 26.34 23.55
C ARG A 187 -32.49 24.84 23.86
N MET A 188 -33.66 24.21 23.87
CA MET A 188 -33.79 22.75 23.89
C MET A 188 -33.02 22.12 22.69
N PRO A 189 -32.57 20.85 22.80
CA PRO A 189 -31.98 20.13 21.68
C PRO A 189 -32.84 20.23 20.42
N TYR A 190 -32.22 20.40 19.26
CA TYR A 190 -32.92 20.45 17.99
C TYR A 190 -33.51 19.06 17.70
N SER A 191 -34.74 19.03 17.21
CA SER A 191 -35.26 17.81 16.60
C SER A 191 -34.46 17.43 15.36
N ARG A 192 -34.47 16.15 15.01
CA ARG A 192 -33.93 15.63 13.75
C ARG A 192 -34.38 16.47 12.56
N GLN A 193 -35.67 16.82 12.51
CA GLN A 193 -36.23 17.61 11.41
C GLN A 193 -35.69 19.05 11.39
N GLU A 194 -35.57 19.72 12.54
CA GLU A 194 -34.97 21.06 12.60
C GLU A 194 -33.52 21.08 12.12
N LEU A 195 -32.72 20.05 12.45
CA LEU A 195 -31.35 19.93 11.94
C LEU A 195 -31.33 19.72 10.42
N LEU A 196 -32.20 18.86 9.90
CA LEU A 196 -32.32 18.59 8.47
C LEU A 196 -32.83 19.82 7.69
N ASP A 197 -33.75 20.59 8.25
CA ASP A 197 -34.29 21.80 7.62
C ASP A 197 -33.26 22.94 7.62
N ALA A 198 -32.53 23.10 8.73
CA ALA A 198 -31.54 24.15 8.88
C ALA A 198 -30.24 23.86 8.12
N PHE A 199 -29.84 22.61 8.10
CA PHE A 199 -28.72 22.12 7.32
C PHE A 199 -29.26 21.16 6.28
N PRO A 200 -29.94 21.68 5.23
CA PRO A 200 -30.49 20.86 4.19
C PRO A 200 -29.36 20.00 3.65
N ILE A 201 -29.46 18.70 3.93
CA ILE A 201 -28.76 17.70 3.16
C ILE A 201 -29.26 18.00 1.78
N GLN A 202 -28.40 18.62 0.96
CA GLN A 202 -28.72 18.73 -0.44
C GLN A 202 -28.99 17.29 -0.83
N SER A 203 -30.26 16.99 -1.18
CA SER A 203 -30.48 15.93 -2.15
C SER A 203 -29.47 16.26 -3.19
N ALA A 204 -28.58 15.31 -3.49
CA ALA A 204 -27.65 15.50 -4.59
C ALA A 204 -28.47 16.20 -5.67
N GLN A 205 -28.15 17.47 -5.96
CA GLN A 205 -28.49 17.96 -7.27
C GLN A 205 -27.97 16.83 -8.15
N PRO A 206 -28.81 16.23 -9.01
CA PRO A 206 -28.27 15.30 -9.98
C PRO A 206 -27.05 16.02 -10.54
N GLU A 207 -25.88 15.35 -10.51
CA GLU A 207 -24.72 15.85 -11.23
C GLU A 207 -25.23 16.43 -12.54
N PRO A 208 -24.79 17.65 -12.88
CA PRO A 208 -25.53 18.57 -13.73
C PRO A 208 -26.14 17.83 -14.89
N GLU A 209 -27.38 18.17 -15.28
CA GLU A 209 -27.86 17.87 -16.63
C GLU A 209 -26.98 18.69 -17.60
N ALA A 210 -25.74 18.25 -17.73
CA ALA A 210 -24.90 18.49 -18.87
C ALA A 210 -25.66 17.78 -19.98
N ALA A 211 -26.45 18.60 -20.67
CA ALA A 211 -26.95 18.38 -22.00
C ALA A 211 -26.28 17.17 -22.64
N THR A 212 -27.07 16.14 -22.90
CA THR A 212 -26.82 15.03 -23.83
C THR A 212 -25.61 15.25 -24.72
N VAL A 213 -24.44 14.92 -24.18
CA VAL A 213 -23.32 14.41 -24.94
C VAL A 213 -22.99 13.11 -24.24
N ARG A 214 -23.71 12.06 -24.64
CA ARG A 214 -23.26 10.70 -24.37
C ARG A 214 -21.81 10.64 -24.85
N PRO A 215 -20.84 10.13 -24.08
CA PRO A 215 -19.54 9.78 -24.64
C PRO A 215 -19.82 8.66 -25.64
N ASP A 216 -19.91 9.04 -26.92
CA ASP A 216 -20.31 8.21 -28.06
C ASP A 216 -19.19 7.22 -28.47
N LYS A 217 -18.58 6.58 -27.47
CA LYS A 217 -17.64 5.48 -27.64
C LYS A 217 -17.91 4.31 -26.70
N ASP A 218 -18.38 4.56 -25.46
CA ASP A 218 -18.43 3.50 -24.44
C ASP A 218 -19.85 3.11 -23.98
N HIS A 219 -20.91 3.86 -24.31
CA HIS A 219 -22.28 3.50 -23.89
C HIS A 219 -22.75 2.17 -24.49
N HIS A 220 -22.45 1.91 -25.78
CA HIS A 220 -22.74 0.62 -26.40
C HIS A 220 -21.92 -0.51 -25.75
N GLN A 221 -20.71 -0.22 -25.29
CA GLN A 221 -19.86 -1.17 -24.59
C GLN A 221 -20.44 -1.51 -23.21
N TRP A 222 -20.82 -0.52 -22.41
CA TRP A 222 -21.43 -0.75 -21.10
C TRP A 222 -22.80 -1.42 -21.21
N MET A 223 -23.64 -1.00 -22.14
CA MET A 223 -24.92 -1.66 -22.35
C MET A 223 -24.76 -3.12 -22.83
N SER A 224 -23.75 -3.42 -23.64
CA SER A 224 -23.46 -4.82 -24.02
C SER A 224 -23.07 -5.68 -22.80
N VAL A 225 -22.34 -5.11 -21.85
CA VAL A 225 -21.94 -5.79 -20.61
C VAL A 225 -23.14 -5.97 -19.69
N VAL A 226 -23.96 -4.93 -19.51
CA VAL A 226 -25.17 -4.95 -18.69
C VAL A 226 -26.18 -5.97 -19.21
N VAL A 227 -26.47 -5.95 -20.52
CA VAL A 227 -27.40 -6.90 -21.14
C VAL A 227 -26.91 -8.33 -20.99
N ARG A 228 -25.61 -8.57 -21.21
CA ARG A 228 -25.03 -9.91 -21.05
C ARG A 228 -25.13 -10.41 -19.61
N LEU A 229 -24.71 -9.61 -18.63
CA LEU A 229 -24.70 -10.04 -17.22
C LEU A 229 -26.11 -10.23 -16.66
N ALA A 230 -27.03 -9.32 -16.98
CA ALA A 230 -28.43 -9.48 -16.61
C ALA A 230 -29.07 -10.70 -17.29
N GLY A 231 -28.71 -10.96 -18.55
CA GLY A 231 -29.11 -12.16 -19.29
C GLY A 231 -28.57 -13.45 -18.70
N ASP A 232 -27.29 -13.49 -18.28
CA ASP A 232 -26.66 -14.64 -17.65
C ASP A 232 -27.33 -14.95 -16.29
N ALA A 233 -27.56 -13.92 -15.48
CA ALA A 233 -28.28 -14.06 -14.21
C ALA A 233 -29.73 -14.53 -14.42
N ALA A 234 -30.41 -14.01 -15.44
CA ALA A 234 -31.75 -14.45 -15.81
C ALA A 234 -31.76 -15.91 -16.30
N ALA A 235 -30.80 -16.32 -17.13
CA ALA A 235 -30.66 -17.69 -17.63
C ALA A 235 -30.48 -18.71 -16.49
N ALA A 236 -29.79 -18.32 -15.41
CA ALA A 236 -29.66 -19.17 -14.23
C ALA A 236 -31.02 -19.52 -13.58
N THR A 237 -32.02 -18.62 -13.67
CA THR A 237 -33.39 -18.90 -13.17
C THR A 237 -34.14 -19.94 -14.00
N TRP A 238 -33.69 -20.18 -15.23
CA TRP A 238 -34.22 -21.23 -16.10
C TRP A 238 -33.52 -22.57 -15.89
N GLN A 239 -32.21 -22.56 -15.56
CA GLN A 239 -31.40 -23.77 -15.37
C GLN A 239 -31.65 -24.48 -14.05
N ASP A 240 -31.88 -23.73 -12.97
CA ASP A 240 -32.26 -24.28 -11.67
C ASP A 240 -33.60 -23.71 -11.21
N PRO A 241 -34.69 -24.48 -11.34
CA PRO A 241 -36.00 -24.01 -10.98
C PRO A 241 -36.23 -23.63 -9.52
N LYS A 242 -35.33 -24.09 -8.63
CA LYS A 242 -35.39 -23.88 -7.18
C LYS A 242 -34.45 -22.75 -6.74
N ALA A 243 -33.60 -22.23 -7.63
CA ALA A 243 -32.72 -21.11 -7.32
C ALA A 243 -33.54 -19.82 -7.09
N GLY A 244 -33.30 -19.16 -5.96
CA GLY A 244 -33.99 -17.92 -5.60
C GLY A 244 -33.60 -16.74 -6.49
N ARG A 245 -34.59 -16.03 -7.05
CA ARG A 245 -34.39 -14.83 -7.90
C ARG A 245 -33.55 -13.76 -7.20
N ASN A 246 -33.79 -13.54 -5.91
CA ASN A 246 -33.08 -12.57 -5.10
C ASN A 246 -31.55 -12.85 -5.02
N ALA A 247 -31.15 -14.12 -4.96
CA ALA A 247 -29.74 -14.51 -4.96
C ALA A 247 -29.07 -14.25 -6.32
N GLN A 248 -29.79 -14.43 -7.43
CA GLN A 248 -29.28 -14.13 -8.78
C GLN A 248 -29.12 -12.62 -8.98
N VAL A 249 -30.07 -11.82 -8.48
CA VAL A 249 -29.99 -10.36 -8.53
C VAL A 249 -28.88 -9.81 -7.62
N MET A 250 -28.66 -10.42 -6.45
CA MET A 250 -27.51 -10.11 -5.60
C MET A 250 -26.18 -10.43 -6.29
N SER A 251 -26.08 -11.58 -6.95
CA SER A 251 -24.91 -11.94 -7.75
C SER A 251 -24.70 -11.00 -8.94
N LEU A 252 -25.77 -10.56 -9.58
CA LEU A 252 -25.74 -9.57 -10.66
C LEU A 252 -25.16 -8.24 -10.15
N GLY A 253 -25.63 -7.74 -9.00
CA GLY A 253 -25.07 -6.55 -8.37
C GLY A 253 -23.58 -6.69 -8.04
N HIS A 254 -23.17 -7.85 -7.54
CA HIS A 254 -21.77 -8.14 -7.27
C HIS A 254 -20.90 -8.08 -8.55
N GLU A 255 -21.35 -8.69 -9.65
CA GLU A 255 -20.64 -8.70 -10.93
C GLU A 255 -20.58 -7.32 -11.59
N LEU A 256 -21.66 -6.54 -11.51
CA LEU A 256 -21.70 -5.16 -12.03
C LEU A 256 -20.67 -4.29 -11.30
N ALA A 257 -20.65 -4.34 -9.97
CA ALA A 257 -19.66 -3.61 -9.17
C ALA A 257 -18.23 -4.10 -9.42
N SER A 258 -18.02 -5.43 -9.50
CA SER A 258 -16.70 -6.04 -9.71
C SER A 258 -16.07 -5.68 -11.06
N ARG A 259 -16.89 -5.41 -12.08
CA ARG A 259 -16.45 -4.99 -13.42
C ARG A 259 -16.39 -3.48 -13.60
N GLY A 260 -16.67 -2.73 -12.54
CA GLY A 260 -16.70 -1.26 -12.57
C GLY A 260 -17.82 -0.70 -13.43
N VAL A 261 -18.91 -1.45 -13.64
CA VAL A 261 -20.09 -0.94 -14.34
C VAL A 261 -20.69 0.18 -13.47
N PRO A 262 -20.84 1.40 -14.00
CA PRO A 262 -21.39 2.52 -13.24
C PRO A 262 -22.76 2.20 -12.67
N GLU A 263 -23.09 2.74 -11.49
CA GLU A 263 -24.38 2.48 -10.83
C GLU A 263 -25.57 2.98 -11.65
N ASP A 264 -25.35 3.93 -12.56
CA ASP A 264 -26.35 4.45 -13.49
C ASP A 264 -26.99 3.36 -14.37
N TYR A 265 -26.27 2.24 -14.57
CA TYR A 265 -26.75 1.09 -15.33
C TYR A 265 -27.49 0.04 -14.48
N ASP A 266 -27.60 0.21 -13.17
CA ASP A 266 -28.26 -0.76 -12.28
C ASP A 266 -29.75 -0.91 -12.61
N THR A 267 -30.39 0.21 -12.99
CA THR A 267 -31.79 0.20 -13.46
C THR A 267 -31.93 -0.57 -14.76
N ASP A 268 -31.03 -0.38 -15.72
CA ASP A 268 -31.02 -1.11 -16.99
C ASP A 268 -30.76 -2.60 -16.78
N ALA A 269 -29.89 -2.96 -15.84
CA ALA A 269 -29.61 -4.33 -15.47
C ALA A 269 -30.85 -5.02 -14.89
N LEU A 270 -31.55 -4.39 -13.94
CA LEU A 270 -32.77 -4.95 -13.34
C LEU A 270 -33.93 -5.03 -14.33
N ARG A 271 -34.12 -4.02 -15.19
CA ARG A 271 -35.13 -4.07 -16.26
C ARG A 271 -34.81 -5.17 -17.28
N THR A 272 -33.54 -5.40 -17.59
CA THR A 272 -33.13 -6.47 -18.51
C THR A 272 -33.32 -7.84 -17.87
N PHE A 273 -32.99 -7.99 -16.59
CA PHE A 273 -33.21 -9.21 -15.82
C PHE A 273 -34.71 -9.53 -15.72
N GLU A 274 -35.56 -8.57 -15.36
CA GLU A 274 -37.01 -8.76 -15.25
C GLU A 274 -37.63 -9.24 -16.57
N LYS A 275 -37.20 -8.69 -17.71
CA LYS A 275 -37.69 -9.06 -19.04
C LYS A 275 -37.27 -10.47 -19.48
N THR A 276 -36.19 -11.01 -18.93
CA THR A 276 -35.54 -12.25 -19.44
C THR A 276 -35.55 -13.39 -18.44
N MET A 277 -35.81 -13.12 -17.16
CA MET A 277 -35.91 -14.13 -16.11
C MET A 277 -37.11 -15.06 -16.33
N ARG A 278 -37.08 -16.21 -15.66
CA ARG A 278 -38.21 -17.13 -15.67
C ARG A 278 -39.44 -16.47 -15.01
N PRO A 279 -40.62 -16.46 -15.69
CA PRO A 279 -41.81 -15.78 -15.19
C PRO A 279 -42.44 -16.48 -13.98
N THR A 280 -42.11 -17.74 -13.72
CA THR A 280 -42.68 -18.52 -12.63
C THR A 280 -41.79 -18.57 -11.38
N ASN A 281 -42.42 -18.55 -10.19
CA ASN A 281 -41.76 -18.76 -8.90
C ASN A 281 -41.39 -20.25 -8.70
N ALA A 282 -40.81 -20.60 -7.54
CA ALA A 282 -40.38 -21.97 -7.25
C ALA A 282 -41.54 -22.99 -7.19
N SER A 283 -42.77 -22.54 -6.98
CA SER A 283 -44.00 -23.35 -7.03
C SER A 283 -44.62 -23.46 -8.44
N GLY A 284 -44.05 -22.78 -9.44
CA GLY A 284 -44.53 -22.83 -10.83
C GLY A 284 -45.59 -21.80 -11.20
N GLU A 285 -45.94 -20.88 -10.29
CA GLU A 285 -46.93 -19.83 -10.51
C GLU A 285 -46.28 -18.59 -11.12
N VAL A 286 -46.98 -17.93 -12.05
CA VAL A 286 -46.49 -16.69 -12.68
C VAL A 286 -46.46 -15.56 -11.63
N ALA A 287 -45.26 -15.02 -11.40
CA ALA A 287 -45.03 -13.96 -10.42
C ALA A 287 -43.97 -12.99 -10.94
N GLY A 288 -44.24 -11.69 -10.85
CA GLY A 288 -43.32 -10.61 -11.25
C GLY A 288 -42.11 -10.46 -10.33
N LEU A 289 -41.25 -9.50 -10.64
CA LEU A 289 -40.11 -9.13 -9.80
C LEU A 289 -40.59 -8.28 -8.62
N ASN A 290 -40.14 -8.55 -7.40
CA ASN A 290 -40.36 -7.63 -6.29
C ASN A 290 -39.25 -6.58 -6.33
N TRP A 291 -39.54 -5.43 -6.94
CA TRP A 291 -38.54 -4.40 -7.21
C TRP A 291 -37.80 -3.91 -5.97
N ASP A 292 -38.47 -3.73 -4.83
CA ASP A 292 -37.83 -3.22 -3.61
C ASP A 292 -36.84 -4.23 -3.02
N ASN A 293 -37.24 -5.51 -2.95
CA ASN A 293 -36.39 -6.59 -2.45
C ASN A 293 -35.22 -6.89 -3.39
N GLU A 294 -35.45 -6.81 -4.69
CA GLU A 294 -34.45 -7.13 -5.71
C GLU A 294 -33.48 -5.96 -5.90
N TRP A 295 -33.96 -4.72 -5.79
CA TRP A 295 -33.10 -3.54 -5.71
C TRP A 295 -32.20 -3.57 -4.48
N ALA A 296 -32.76 -3.90 -3.30
CA ALA A 296 -31.99 -4.08 -2.08
C ALA A 296 -30.94 -5.20 -2.22
N ALA A 297 -31.29 -6.32 -2.86
CA ALA A 297 -30.36 -7.41 -3.14
C ALA A 297 -29.25 -7.00 -4.12
N LEU A 298 -29.57 -6.28 -5.19
CA LEU A 298 -28.60 -5.77 -6.15
C LEU A 298 -27.61 -4.81 -5.47
N LYS A 299 -28.12 -3.83 -4.70
CA LYS A 299 -27.26 -2.90 -3.95
C LYS A 299 -26.47 -3.59 -2.85
N HIS A 300 -27.02 -4.63 -2.22
CA HIS A 300 -26.28 -5.48 -1.27
C HIS A 300 -25.15 -6.25 -1.97
N GLY A 301 -25.40 -6.80 -3.16
CA GLY A 301 -24.39 -7.42 -4.02
C GLY A 301 -23.26 -6.48 -4.39
N ARG A 302 -23.59 -5.24 -4.80
CA ARG A 302 -22.60 -4.18 -5.07
C ARG A 302 -21.77 -3.84 -3.84
N ARG A 303 -22.43 -3.66 -2.69
CA ARG A 303 -21.76 -3.33 -1.42
C ARG A 303 -20.84 -4.45 -0.92
N THR A 304 -21.27 -5.71 -1.06
CA THR A 304 -20.46 -6.88 -0.67
C THR A 304 -19.27 -7.11 -1.60
N ALA A 305 -19.34 -6.70 -2.87
CA ALA A 305 -18.17 -6.61 -3.75
C ALA A 305 -17.13 -5.59 -3.24
N LEU A 306 -17.58 -4.51 -2.59
CA LEU A 306 -16.74 -3.42 -2.09
C LEU A 306 -16.18 -3.65 -0.68
N THR A 307 -16.82 -4.49 0.15
CA THR A 307 -16.40 -4.76 1.54
C THR A 307 -15.52 -6.00 1.73
N GLY A 308 -15.08 -6.66 0.65
CA GLY A 308 -14.13 -7.78 0.72
C GLY A 308 -14.66 -9.04 1.41
N ASN A 309 -15.92 -9.06 1.86
CA ASN A 309 -16.53 -10.24 2.45
C ASN A 309 -17.11 -11.10 1.33
N LYS A 310 -16.42 -12.19 0.99
CA LYS A 310 -16.98 -13.20 0.09
C LYS A 310 -18.29 -13.74 0.69
N PRO A 311 -19.33 -13.99 -0.11
CA PRO A 311 -20.34 -14.95 0.31
C PRO A 311 -19.63 -16.27 0.61
N THR A 312 -19.97 -16.86 1.77
CA THR A 312 -19.58 -18.20 2.18
C THR A 312 -19.95 -19.20 1.08
N VAL A 313 -18.98 -19.55 0.24
CA VAL A 313 -19.16 -20.67 -0.68
C VAL A 313 -18.88 -21.94 0.11
N ALA A 314 -19.96 -22.60 0.51
CA ALA A 314 -19.98 -24.03 0.76
C ALA A 314 -19.47 -24.77 -0.51
N HIS A 315 -18.15 -24.87 -0.66
CA HIS A 315 -17.50 -25.66 -1.72
C HIS A 315 -16.15 -26.26 -1.31
N GLY A 316 -15.51 -25.82 -0.22
CA GLY A 316 -14.22 -26.38 0.20
C GLY A 316 -14.30 -27.85 0.59
N ALA A 317 -15.30 -28.22 1.41
CA ALA A 317 -15.48 -29.60 1.85
C ALA A 317 -15.85 -30.55 0.69
N ALA A 318 -16.66 -30.11 -0.27
CA ALA A 318 -17.06 -30.92 -1.42
C ALA A 318 -15.90 -31.14 -2.42
N ILE A 319 -15.00 -30.17 -2.57
CA ILE A 319 -13.81 -30.30 -3.43
C ILE A 319 -12.78 -31.24 -2.79
N ALA A 320 -12.58 -31.14 -1.46
CA ALA A 320 -11.71 -32.05 -0.72
C ALA A 320 -12.22 -33.50 -0.79
N ASP A 321 -13.53 -33.71 -0.65
CA ASP A 321 -14.17 -35.02 -0.72
C ASP A 321 -14.15 -35.59 -2.17
N ALA A 322 -14.28 -34.74 -3.20
CA ALA A 322 -14.19 -35.15 -4.61
C ALA A 322 -12.76 -35.48 -5.08
N LEU A 323 -11.73 -34.80 -4.53
CA LEU A 323 -10.32 -35.11 -4.81
C LEU A 323 -9.88 -36.41 -4.13
N LEU A 324 -10.36 -36.69 -2.91
CA LEU A 324 -10.07 -37.92 -2.17
C LEU A 324 -10.83 -39.14 -2.70
N LYS A 325 -12.01 -38.96 -3.30
CA LYS A 325 -12.85 -40.06 -3.80
C LYS A 325 -12.68 -40.39 -5.30
N GLY A 326 -11.83 -39.65 -6.03
CA GLY A 326 -11.40 -40.04 -7.37
C GLY A 326 -12.47 -40.11 -8.47
N GLN A 327 -13.65 -39.50 -8.30
CA GLN A 327 -14.82 -39.80 -9.17
C GLN A 327 -15.30 -38.70 -10.13
N ASP A 328 -14.65 -37.54 -10.26
CA ASP A 328 -15.19 -36.52 -11.17
C ASP A 328 -14.14 -35.75 -11.99
N ALA A 329 -14.09 -36.03 -13.29
CA ALA A 329 -13.16 -35.43 -14.25
C ALA A 329 -13.38 -33.91 -14.42
N LYS A 330 -14.63 -33.44 -14.25
CA LYS A 330 -14.96 -32.00 -14.27
C LYS A 330 -14.49 -31.28 -13.00
N ALA A 331 -14.57 -31.94 -11.84
CA ALA A 331 -14.02 -31.40 -10.59
C ALA A 331 -12.48 -31.34 -10.65
N ARG A 332 -11.82 -32.36 -11.25
CA ARG A 332 -10.38 -32.33 -11.55
C ARG A 332 -10.00 -31.18 -12.48
N ALA A 333 -10.75 -30.93 -13.56
CA ALA A 333 -10.46 -29.81 -14.47
C ALA A 333 -10.66 -28.43 -13.80
N LYS A 334 -11.70 -28.28 -12.97
CA LYS A 334 -11.98 -27.06 -12.20
C LYS A 334 -10.94 -26.83 -11.10
N ALA A 335 -10.53 -27.88 -10.39
CA ALA A 335 -9.47 -27.84 -9.39
C ALA A 335 -8.09 -27.57 -10.02
N LYS A 336 -7.79 -28.17 -11.18
CA LYS A 336 -6.56 -27.91 -11.94
C LYS A 336 -6.51 -26.46 -12.42
N LYS A 337 -7.64 -25.86 -12.82
CA LYS A 337 -7.73 -24.43 -13.16
C LYS A 337 -7.53 -23.50 -11.96
N ILE A 338 -7.96 -23.89 -10.75
CA ILE A 338 -7.73 -23.15 -9.50
C ILE A 338 -6.28 -23.30 -8.99
N LEU A 339 -5.65 -24.44 -9.26
CA LEU A 339 -4.24 -24.72 -8.90
C LEU A 339 -3.24 -23.94 -9.76
N VAL A 340 -3.58 -23.64 -11.02
CA VAL A 340 -2.71 -22.96 -12.00
C VAL A 340 -2.49 -21.47 -11.73
N ASP A 341 -3.29 -20.85 -10.85
CA ASP A 341 -3.30 -19.38 -10.66
C ASP A 341 -2.69 -18.94 -9.30
N ARG A 342 -1.84 -19.78 -8.71
CA ARG A 342 -1.20 -19.57 -7.40
C ARG A 342 0.17 -18.88 -7.54
N PRO A 343 0.54 -17.99 -6.61
CA PRO A 343 1.83 -17.28 -6.67
C PRO A 343 3.00 -18.24 -6.45
N GLU A 344 3.91 -18.26 -7.42
CA GLU A 344 5.15 -19.04 -7.38
C GLU A 344 6.34 -18.14 -7.68
N LEU A 345 7.41 -18.33 -6.91
CA LEU A 345 8.71 -17.72 -7.19
C LEU A 345 9.37 -18.52 -8.29
N GLN A 346 9.60 -17.85 -9.41
CA GLN A 346 10.32 -18.42 -10.54
C GLN A 346 11.83 -18.35 -10.26
N PRO A 347 12.59 -19.42 -10.54
CA PRO A 347 14.05 -19.36 -10.45
C PRO A 347 14.61 -18.28 -11.38
N PHE A 348 15.78 -17.75 -11.06
CA PHE A 348 16.43 -16.77 -11.93
C PHE A 348 16.77 -17.42 -13.29
N PRO A 349 16.40 -16.81 -14.43
CA PRO A 349 16.67 -17.40 -15.73
C PRO A 349 18.18 -17.49 -15.96
N THR A 350 18.68 -18.69 -16.19
CA THR A 350 20.14 -18.93 -16.33
C THR A 350 20.75 -18.15 -17.47
N ALA A 351 20.00 -17.93 -18.57
CA ALA A 351 20.44 -17.12 -19.70
C ALA A 351 20.74 -15.64 -19.33
N LEU A 352 20.11 -15.12 -18.26
CA LEU A 352 20.35 -13.75 -17.79
C LEU A 352 21.60 -13.64 -16.91
N LEU A 353 22.23 -14.75 -16.52
CA LEU A 353 23.51 -14.72 -15.80
C LEU A 353 24.66 -14.29 -16.71
N ASP A 354 24.54 -14.58 -18.01
CA ASP A 354 25.47 -14.14 -19.05
C ASP A 354 25.11 -12.70 -19.49
N ALA A 355 25.26 -11.76 -18.56
CA ALA A 355 24.93 -10.37 -18.81
C ALA A 355 25.77 -9.77 -19.97
N PRO A 356 25.20 -8.91 -20.82
CA PRO A 356 25.90 -8.39 -21.99
C PRO A 356 26.96 -7.34 -21.63
N GLY A 357 28.02 -7.30 -22.43
CA GLY A 357 29.02 -6.23 -22.44
C GLY A 357 29.67 -5.96 -21.07
N LEU A 358 29.83 -4.68 -20.75
CA LEU A 358 30.52 -4.24 -19.53
C LEU A 358 29.82 -4.69 -18.23
N LEU A 359 28.49 -4.89 -18.28
CA LEU A 359 27.76 -5.48 -17.16
C LEU A 359 28.22 -6.92 -16.92
N GLY A 360 28.37 -7.72 -17.98
CA GLY A 360 28.92 -9.07 -17.92
C GLY A 360 30.33 -9.12 -17.36
N GLU A 361 31.21 -8.24 -17.83
CA GLU A 361 32.59 -8.16 -17.32
C GLU A 361 32.63 -7.83 -15.83
N TYR A 362 31.81 -6.86 -15.39
CA TYR A 362 31.65 -6.53 -13.97
C TYR A 362 31.12 -7.72 -13.14
N VAL A 363 30.09 -8.42 -13.64
CA VAL A 363 29.49 -9.59 -12.97
C VAL A 363 30.49 -10.72 -12.86
N ALA A 364 31.23 -11.01 -13.92
CA ALA A 364 32.26 -12.04 -13.96
C ALA A 364 33.37 -11.75 -12.94
N PHE A 365 33.91 -10.53 -12.95
CA PHE A 365 34.95 -10.13 -11.99
C PHE A 365 34.45 -10.16 -10.54
N THR A 366 33.26 -9.62 -10.29
CA THR A 366 32.66 -9.58 -8.95
C THR A 366 32.44 -11.00 -8.42
N THR A 367 31.95 -11.91 -9.26
CA THR A 367 31.67 -13.29 -8.87
C THR A 367 32.95 -14.08 -8.66
N ALA A 368 33.97 -13.89 -9.51
CA ALA A 368 35.25 -14.58 -9.43
C ALA A 368 36.06 -14.22 -8.18
N THR A 369 35.88 -13.01 -7.65
CA THR A 369 36.58 -12.51 -6.45
C THR A 369 35.81 -12.71 -5.15
N ALA A 370 34.54 -13.12 -5.23
CA ALA A 370 33.69 -13.30 -4.05
C ALA A 370 34.03 -14.60 -3.31
N ARG A 371 33.89 -14.60 -1.97
CA ARG A 371 33.89 -15.86 -1.20
C ARG A 371 32.63 -16.68 -1.47
N MET A 372 31.47 -16.04 -1.45
CA MET A 372 30.18 -16.65 -1.79
C MET A 372 29.71 -16.09 -3.13
N LYS A 373 29.50 -16.94 -4.13
CA LYS A 373 29.15 -16.51 -5.49
C LYS A 373 27.72 -16.00 -5.56
N GLN A 374 27.53 -14.72 -5.86
CA GLN A 374 26.22 -14.08 -5.97
C GLN A 374 26.10 -13.29 -7.29
N PRO A 375 26.09 -13.97 -8.46
CA PRO A 375 26.03 -13.30 -9.76
C PRO A 375 24.74 -12.48 -9.95
N ILE A 376 23.61 -12.95 -9.41
CA ILE A 376 22.32 -12.24 -9.47
C ILE A 376 22.42 -10.87 -8.75
N LEU A 377 23.05 -10.84 -7.57
CA LEU A 377 23.26 -9.59 -6.82
C LEU A 377 24.33 -8.71 -7.46
N ALA A 378 25.29 -9.31 -8.18
CA ALA A 378 26.24 -8.58 -8.99
C ALA A 378 25.55 -7.86 -10.16
N ILE A 379 24.62 -8.50 -10.87
CA ILE A 379 23.81 -7.86 -11.93
C ILE A 379 23.06 -6.65 -11.37
N ALA A 380 22.39 -6.82 -10.22
CA ALA A 380 21.62 -5.76 -9.58
C ALA A 380 22.48 -4.50 -9.30
N ASN A 381 23.63 -4.67 -8.64
CA ASN A 381 24.52 -3.55 -8.32
C ASN A 381 25.20 -2.97 -9.57
N GLY A 382 25.60 -3.85 -10.50
CA GLY A 382 26.25 -3.46 -11.76
C GLY A 382 25.37 -2.54 -12.58
N LEU A 383 24.06 -2.82 -12.66
CA LEU A 383 23.09 -1.92 -13.30
C LEU A 383 23.06 -0.53 -12.64
N ALA A 384 22.98 -0.46 -11.31
CA ALA A 384 22.94 0.80 -10.59
C ALA A 384 24.27 1.59 -10.71
N MET A 385 25.40 0.90 -10.72
CA MET A 385 26.74 1.47 -10.92
C MET A 385 26.90 2.03 -12.35
N LEU A 386 26.57 1.26 -13.38
CA LEU A 386 26.65 1.70 -14.78
C LEU A 386 25.67 2.84 -15.05
N ALA A 387 24.45 2.76 -14.53
CA ALA A 387 23.48 3.85 -14.58
C ALA A 387 24.02 5.16 -14.01
N THR A 388 24.81 5.09 -12.93
CA THR A 388 25.44 6.24 -12.29
C THR A 388 26.64 6.74 -13.09
N ALA A 389 27.46 5.85 -13.66
CA ALA A 389 28.60 6.22 -14.49
C ALA A 389 28.17 6.99 -15.75
N ILE A 390 27.08 6.57 -16.39
CA ILE A 390 26.53 7.17 -17.61
C ILE A 390 25.51 8.29 -17.30
N GLY A 391 25.13 8.46 -16.04
CA GLY A 391 24.07 9.37 -15.60
C GLY A 391 24.15 10.77 -16.21
N ARG A 392 23.01 11.27 -16.69
CA ARG A 392 22.84 12.58 -17.35
C ARG A 392 23.52 12.73 -18.73
N THR A 393 24.16 11.69 -19.27
CA THR A 393 24.81 11.76 -20.61
C THR A 393 23.97 11.15 -21.73
N VAL A 394 22.99 10.30 -21.40
CA VAL A 394 22.13 9.61 -22.38
C VAL A 394 20.65 9.64 -22.00
N ARG A 395 19.78 9.44 -23.00
CA ARG A 395 18.33 9.27 -22.87
C ARG A 395 17.75 8.45 -24.02
N THR A 396 16.54 7.90 -23.86
CA THR A 396 15.77 7.33 -24.99
C THR A 396 15.07 8.44 -25.79
N GLU A 397 14.45 8.06 -26.92
CA GLU A 397 13.58 8.95 -27.71
C GLU A 397 12.32 9.43 -26.95
N THR A 398 11.89 8.65 -25.95
CA THR A 398 10.79 8.97 -25.04
C THR A 398 11.25 9.63 -23.74
N ASP A 399 12.49 10.14 -23.73
CA ASP A 399 13.12 10.85 -22.61
C ASP A 399 13.34 10.05 -21.31
N VAL A 400 13.34 8.72 -21.41
CA VAL A 400 13.68 7.84 -20.28
C VAL A 400 15.17 7.98 -19.95
N ARG A 401 15.47 8.15 -18.66
CA ARG A 401 16.83 8.38 -18.12
C ARG A 401 17.37 7.17 -17.36
N THR A 402 18.67 7.14 -17.06
CA THR A 402 19.33 5.97 -16.46
C THR A 402 19.07 5.77 -14.96
N ASN A 403 18.42 6.70 -14.26
CA ASN A 403 18.14 6.56 -12.81
C ASN A 403 17.37 5.26 -12.51
N ILE A 404 17.94 4.41 -11.66
CA ILE A 404 17.39 3.07 -11.38
C ILE A 404 17.53 2.70 -9.91
N TYR A 405 16.50 2.05 -9.37
CA TYR A 405 16.51 1.49 -8.02
C TYR A 405 16.52 -0.03 -8.09
N THR A 406 17.48 -0.64 -7.42
CA THR A 406 17.71 -2.09 -7.42
C THR A 406 17.82 -2.58 -5.99
N LEU A 407 17.28 -3.76 -5.70
CA LEU A 407 17.28 -4.34 -4.36
C LEU A 407 17.68 -5.82 -4.43
N GLY A 408 18.78 -6.16 -3.78
CA GLY A 408 19.21 -7.54 -3.56
C GLY A 408 18.64 -8.12 -2.28
N ILE A 409 17.92 -9.24 -2.37
CA ILE A 409 17.40 -9.98 -1.23
C ILE A 409 18.15 -11.31 -1.14
N ALA A 410 18.87 -11.53 -0.04
CA ALA A 410 19.53 -12.81 0.23
C ALA A 410 19.72 -13.01 1.75
N PRO A 411 19.87 -14.27 2.22
CA PRO A 411 20.09 -14.56 3.63
C PRO A 411 21.30 -13.83 4.25
N SER A 412 21.41 -13.89 5.58
CA SER A 412 22.64 -13.46 6.25
C SER A 412 23.81 -14.37 5.88
N ALA A 413 25.02 -13.82 5.82
CA ALA A 413 26.25 -14.53 5.43
C ALA A 413 26.28 -15.10 3.99
N SER A 414 25.34 -14.74 3.11
CA SER A 414 25.31 -15.22 1.71
C SER A 414 26.24 -14.46 0.74
N GLY A 415 27.07 -13.53 1.23
CA GLY A 415 28.01 -12.75 0.40
C GLY A 415 27.47 -11.48 -0.26
N LYS A 416 26.27 -11.00 0.12
CA LYS A 416 25.64 -9.77 -0.42
C LYS A 416 26.49 -8.49 -0.39
N ASP A 417 27.49 -8.42 0.49
CA ASP A 417 28.34 -7.24 0.65
C ASP A 417 29.45 -7.12 -0.40
N HIS A 418 29.83 -8.23 -1.04
CA HIS A 418 31.01 -8.26 -1.91
C HIS A 418 30.83 -7.37 -3.12
N SER A 419 29.68 -7.46 -3.79
CA SER A 419 29.34 -6.61 -4.93
C SER A 419 29.41 -5.12 -4.58
N ARG A 420 28.92 -4.71 -3.38
CA ARG A 420 29.01 -3.31 -2.92
C ARG A 420 30.45 -2.82 -2.83
N LYS A 421 31.33 -3.67 -2.29
CA LYS A 421 32.76 -3.35 -2.15
C LYS A 421 33.44 -3.20 -3.51
N VAL A 422 33.14 -4.09 -4.47
CA VAL A 422 33.71 -4.03 -5.83
C VAL A 422 33.28 -2.75 -6.55
N ALA A 423 31.97 -2.43 -6.58
CA ALA A 423 31.47 -1.22 -7.21
C ALA A 423 32.09 0.07 -6.60
N LYS A 424 32.22 0.14 -5.26
CA LYS A 424 32.89 1.27 -4.60
C LYS A 424 34.34 1.43 -5.03
N LYS A 425 35.10 0.33 -5.03
CA LYS A 425 36.51 0.35 -5.47
C LYS A 425 36.61 0.78 -6.93
N LEU A 426 35.74 0.26 -7.80
CA LEU A 426 35.76 0.57 -9.24
C LEU A 426 35.45 2.05 -9.51
N LEU A 427 34.38 2.59 -8.91
CA LEU A 427 34.05 4.01 -9.04
C LEU A 427 35.15 4.91 -8.45
N ALA A 428 35.75 4.52 -7.34
CA ALA A 428 36.86 5.27 -6.75
C ALA A 428 38.11 5.27 -7.65
N ALA A 429 38.47 4.11 -8.21
CA ALA A 429 39.58 3.97 -9.16
C ALA A 429 39.36 4.78 -10.44
N ALA A 430 38.10 4.92 -10.88
CA ALA A 430 37.72 5.75 -12.02
C ALA A 430 37.62 7.26 -11.70
N GLY A 431 37.95 7.69 -10.47
CA GLY A 431 37.86 9.10 -10.06
C GLY A 431 36.43 9.58 -9.78
N LEU A 432 35.47 8.67 -9.63
CA LEU A 432 34.04 8.96 -9.45
C LEU A 432 33.57 8.83 -7.99
N SER A 433 34.49 8.96 -7.02
CA SER A 433 34.17 8.89 -5.59
C SER A 433 33.10 9.90 -5.16
N THR A 434 33.00 11.05 -5.82
CA THR A 434 31.97 12.07 -5.55
C THR A 434 30.56 11.65 -5.96
N ARG A 435 30.43 10.64 -6.83
CA ARG A 435 29.15 10.02 -7.21
C ARG A 435 28.70 8.94 -6.21
N LEU A 436 29.50 8.61 -5.19
CA LEU A 436 29.08 7.70 -4.13
C LEU A 436 28.33 8.48 -3.05
N GLY A 437 27.05 8.12 -2.86
CA GLY A 437 26.23 8.61 -1.76
C GLY A 437 26.62 7.99 -0.41
N GLY A 438 26.08 8.54 0.68
CA GLY A 438 26.28 8.00 2.02
C GLY A 438 25.64 6.61 2.18
N GLU A 439 26.30 5.72 2.93
CA GLU A 439 25.81 4.35 3.18
C GLU A 439 24.59 4.33 4.13
N ASN A 440 24.42 5.39 4.92
CA ASN A 440 23.27 5.59 5.81
C ASN A 440 22.55 6.88 5.44
N LEU A 441 21.26 6.79 5.10
CA LEU A 441 20.40 7.95 4.89
C LEU A 441 19.86 8.43 6.24
N ALA A 442 20.57 9.35 6.88
CA ALA A 442 20.22 9.86 8.22
C ALA A 442 19.04 10.85 8.21
N SER A 443 18.81 11.57 7.12
CA SER A 443 17.72 12.53 6.96
C SER A 443 17.42 12.81 5.48
N ASP A 444 16.25 13.39 5.21
CA ASP A 444 15.89 13.93 3.91
C ASP A 444 16.85 15.04 3.43
N THR A 445 17.26 15.95 4.32
CA THR A 445 18.23 17.00 3.99
C THR A 445 19.58 16.43 3.55
N GLY A 446 20.08 15.39 4.24
CA GLY A 446 21.35 14.77 3.89
C GLY A 446 21.34 14.10 2.50
N LEU A 447 20.21 13.50 2.11
CA LEU A 447 20.00 12.96 0.77
C LEU A 447 20.05 14.08 -0.29
N LEU A 448 19.32 15.18 -0.07
CA LEU A 448 19.29 16.31 -0.99
C LEU A 448 20.65 17.01 -1.11
N ASP A 449 21.40 17.13 -0.02
CA ASP A 449 22.75 17.71 -0.03
C ASP A 449 23.76 16.85 -0.81
N ALA A 450 23.63 15.53 -0.73
CA ALA A 450 24.41 14.61 -1.56
C ALA A 450 24.05 14.78 -3.05
N MET A 451 22.76 14.82 -3.37
CA MET A 451 22.28 14.99 -4.74
C MET A 451 22.61 16.35 -5.34
N HIS A 452 22.60 17.43 -4.54
CA HIS A 452 22.99 18.76 -5.01
C HIS A 452 24.50 18.84 -5.31
N ARG A 453 25.35 18.17 -4.51
CA ARG A 453 26.80 18.09 -4.78
C ARG A 453 27.12 17.24 -6.01
N SER A 454 26.41 16.13 -6.19
CA SER A 454 26.56 15.25 -7.33
C SER A 454 25.18 14.81 -7.84
N PRO A 455 24.62 15.47 -8.86
CA PRO A 455 23.32 15.13 -9.41
C PRO A 455 23.24 13.73 -10.02
N ALA A 456 24.37 13.09 -10.31
CA ALA A 456 24.46 11.67 -10.65
C ALA A 456 25.12 10.94 -9.47
N SER A 457 24.30 10.25 -8.66
CA SER A 457 24.77 9.60 -7.42
C SER A 457 24.23 8.19 -7.25
N LEU A 458 25.09 7.30 -6.75
CA LEU A 458 24.78 5.94 -6.34
C LEU A 458 24.72 5.85 -4.82
N PHE A 459 23.55 5.55 -4.28
CA PHE A 459 23.38 5.21 -2.87
C PHE A 459 23.45 3.69 -2.71
N GLN A 460 24.38 3.20 -1.87
CA GLN A 460 24.52 1.77 -1.57
C GLN A 460 24.12 1.55 -0.11
N ILE A 461 22.92 1.02 0.10
CA ILE A 461 22.31 0.93 1.42
C ILE A 461 22.24 -0.53 1.84
N ASP A 462 22.95 -0.88 2.92
CA ASP A 462 22.79 -2.19 3.53
C ASP A 462 21.59 -2.23 4.46
N GLU A 463 20.99 -3.40 4.60
CA GLU A 463 19.77 -3.65 5.36
C GLU A 463 18.63 -2.66 5.08
N LEU A 464 18.40 -2.31 3.79
CA LEU A 464 17.36 -1.38 3.37
C LEU A 464 15.98 -1.75 3.97
N GLY A 465 15.67 -3.04 4.13
CA GLY A 465 14.43 -3.50 4.75
C GLY A 465 14.23 -3.02 6.20
N ARG A 466 15.31 -2.88 7.00
CA ARG A 466 15.21 -2.33 8.36
C ARG A 466 14.90 -0.84 8.33
N ILE A 467 15.49 -0.14 7.37
CA ILE A 467 15.24 1.29 7.16
C ILE A 467 13.77 1.48 6.75
N LEU A 468 13.27 0.70 5.78
CA LEU A 468 11.85 0.70 5.39
C LEU A 468 10.92 0.38 6.57
N LYS A 469 11.25 -0.63 7.39
CA LYS A 469 10.46 -0.98 8.58
C LYS A 469 10.45 0.14 9.63
N THR A 470 11.54 0.87 9.74
CA THR A 470 11.65 2.02 10.65
C THR A 470 10.83 3.20 10.11
N MET A 471 10.80 3.38 8.79
CA MET A 471 10.00 4.39 8.11
C MET A 471 8.49 4.16 8.27
N THR A 472 8.02 2.90 8.32
CA THR A 472 6.59 2.58 8.50
C THR A 472 6.09 2.62 9.94
N LYS A 473 6.98 2.72 10.94
CA LYS A 473 6.62 2.66 12.38
C LYS A 473 6.91 3.93 13.19
N SER A 474 7.41 5.00 12.58
CA SER A 474 7.86 6.20 13.31
C SER A 474 6.99 7.42 13.05
N ASP A 475 6.43 7.99 14.13
CA ASP A 475 5.77 9.31 14.18
C ASP A 475 6.76 10.50 14.12
N LYS A 476 8.06 10.27 13.83
CA LYS A 476 9.11 11.31 13.79
C LYS A 476 9.54 11.59 12.34
N GLY A 477 9.14 12.76 11.84
CA GLY A 477 9.02 13.11 10.41
C GLY A 477 10.28 13.31 9.55
N HIS A 478 11.49 12.91 9.96
CA HIS A 478 12.70 13.09 9.11
C HIS A 478 13.06 11.87 8.24
N LEU A 479 12.84 10.64 8.74
CA LEU A 479 13.07 9.42 7.96
C LEU A 479 11.87 9.04 7.08
N TYR A 480 10.66 9.43 7.49
CA TYR A 480 9.42 9.18 6.72
C TYR A 480 9.45 9.83 5.33
N ASN A 481 10.13 10.97 5.17
CA ASN A 481 10.15 11.70 3.91
C ASN A 481 11.10 11.12 2.85
N ILE A 482 12.02 10.22 3.22
CA ILE A 482 13.04 9.70 2.30
C ILE A 482 12.40 8.93 1.12
N PRO A 483 11.48 7.97 1.32
CA PRO A 483 10.77 7.31 0.22
C PRO A 483 10.09 8.29 -0.73
N THR A 484 9.42 9.31 -0.18
CA THR A 484 8.76 10.37 -0.96
C THR A 484 9.76 11.14 -1.82
N ILE A 485 10.89 11.55 -1.25
CA ILE A 485 11.93 12.27 -2.00
C ILE A 485 12.58 11.39 -3.06
N LEU A 486 12.84 10.11 -2.76
CA LEU A 486 13.32 9.16 -3.76
C LEU A 486 12.31 9.02 -4.91
N MET A 487 11.00 8.95 -4.63
CA MET A 487 9.97 8.93 -5.67
C MET A 487 9.96 10.20 -6.52
N GLN A 488 10.13 11.37 -5.89
CA GLN A 488 10.20 12.66 -6.58
C GLN A 488 11.46 12.75 -7.45
N LEU A 489 12.65 12.46 -6.90
CA LEU A 489 13.90 12.43 -7.65
C LEU A 489 13.84 11.45 -8.82
N TYR A 490 13.20 10.28 -8.62
CA TYR A 490 13.03 9.31 -9.67
C TYR A 490 12.13 9.83 -10.81
N SER A 491 11.01 10.48 -10.45
CA SER A 491 10.06 11.05 -11.41
C SER A 491 10.55 12.32 -12.09
N SER A 492 11.45 13.09 -11.46
CA SER A 492 11.98 14.35 -12.00
C SER A 492 13.25 14.18 -12.84
N ALA A 493 13.65 12.95 -13.17
CA ALA A 493 14.95 12.69 -13.81
C ALA A 493 15.14 13.37 -15.18
N ASP A 494 14.04 13.66 -15.87
CA ASP A 494 13.97 14.35 -17.16
C ASP A 494 13.73 15.86 -17.06
N GLY A 495 13.60 16.40 -15.84
CA GLY A 495 13.29 17.82 -15.61
C GLY A 495 13.89 18.38 -14.33
N LEU A 496 13.24 19.42 -13.81
CA LEU A 496 13.69 20.14 -12.62
C LEU A 496 13.07 19.54 -11.35
N PHE A 497 13.91 19.12 -10.42
CA PHE A 497 13.49 18.82 -9.06
C PHE A 497 13.58 20.10 -8.22
N LEU A 498 12.45 20.54 -7.65
CA LEU A 498 12.39 21.70 -6.78
C LEU A 498 12.63 21.28 -5.32
N GLY A 499 13.65 21.87 -4.69
CA GLY A 499 13.98 21.59 -3.30
C GLY A 499 12.94 22.13 -2.33
N LYS A 500 12.97 21.65 -1.08
CA LYS A 500 12.16 22.24 0.00
C LYS A 500 12.63 23.66 0.31
N GLU A 501 11.69 24.56 0.56
CA GLU A 501 11.97 25.90 1.09
C GLU A 501 12.27 25.80 2.59
N TYR A 502 13.45 26.27 3.00
CA TYR A 502 13.84 26.33 4.41
C TYR A 502 13.73 27.77 4.91
N ALA A 503 13.19 27.96 6.12
CA ALA A 503 13.16 29.27 6.75
C ALA A 503 14.60 29.78 6.97
N GLY A 504 15.00 30.79 6.20
CA GLY A 504 16.34 31.39 6.26
C GLY A 504 17.43 30.70 5.42
N GLY A 505 17.09 29.77 4.52
CA GLY A 505 18.03 29.10 3.62
C GLY A 505 17.62 29.16 2.14
N GLU A 506 18.59 29.00 1.24
CA GLU A 506 18.32 28.92 -0.20
C GLU A 506 17.69 27.57 -0.58
N ARG A 507 16.72 27.62 -1.51
CA ARG A 507 16.10 26.44 -2.10
C ARG A 507 17.13 25.70 -2.95
N LYS A 508 17.30 24.40 -2.71
CA LYS A 508 18.26 23.54 -3.44
C LYS A 508 17.56 22.79 -4.57
N ASP A 509 17.54 23.40 -5.74
CA ASP A 509 16.97 22.80 -6.94
C ASP A 509 18.01 21.93 -7.66
N ILE A 510 17.56 20.87 -8.33
CA ILE A 510 18.43 19.92 -9.02
C ILE A 510 17.90 19.70 -10.43
N GLU A 511 18.67 20.10 -11.42
CA GLU A 511 18.33 19.94 -12.84
C GLU A 511 18.72 18.54 -13.34
N GLN A 512 17.71 17.78 -13.78
CA GLN A 512 17.80 16.40 -14.27
C GLN A 512 18.57 15.48 -13.29
N PRO A 513 18.05 15.24 -12.08
CA PRO A 513 18.67 14.35 -11.10
C PRO A 513 18.74 12.91 -11.61
N CYS A 514 19.90 12.28 -11.45
CA CYS A 514 20.12 10.86 -11.65
C CYS A 514 20.48 10.19 -10.31
N ALA A 515 19.46 9.98 -9.47
CA ALA A 515 19.59 9.20 -8.25
C ALA A 515 19.48 7.70 -8.57
N CYS A 516 20.54 6.95 -8.33
CA CYS A 516 20.56 5.49 -8.41
C CYS A 516 20.68 4.89 -7.00
N LEU A 517 20.02 3.76 -6.78
CA LEU A 517 19.98 3.09 -5.48
C LEU A 517 20.27 1.61 -5.68
N TYR A 518 21.20 1.08 -4.89
CA TYR A 518 21.36 -0.35 -4.67
C TYR A 518 21.18 -0.65 -3.19
N GLY A 519 20.08 -1.34 -2.87
CA GLY A 519 19.81 -1.83 -1.53
C GLY A 519 20.16 -3.31 -1.38
N THR A 520 20.56 -3.72 -0.20
CA THR A 520 20.58 -5.15 0.19
C THR A 520 19.76 -5.39 1.44
N THR A 521 19.14 -6.56 1.56
CA THR A 521 18.35 -6.92 2.75
C THR A 521 18.19 -8.43 2.86
N VAL A 522 17.73 -8.89 4.02
CA VAL A 522 17.25 -10.27 4.20
C VAL A 522 15.74 -10.34 3.95
N PRO A 523 15.21 -11.49 3.50
CA PRO A 523 13.77 -11.66 3.23
C PRO A 523 12.88 -11.22 4.39
N SER A 524 13.21 -11.64 5.61
CA SER A 524 12.38 -11.38 6.81
C SER A 524 12.31 -9.90 7.19
N HIS A 525 13.34 -9.10 6.91
CA HIS A 525 13.33 -7.66 7.18
C HIS A 525 12.56 -6.90 6.10
N PHE A 526 12.71 -7.30 4.85
CA PHE A 526 12.03 -6.65 3.74
C PHE A 526 10.53 -6.89 3.78
N PHE A 527 10.09 -8.15 3.82
CA PHE A 527 8.65 -8.44 3.75
C PHE A 527 7.90 -8.02 5.00
N ALA A 528 8.55 -8.04 6.18
CA ALA A 528 7.93 -7.50 7.40
C ALA A 528 7.87 -5.97 7.44
N ALA A 529 8.49 -5.28 6.49
CA ALA A 529 8.42 -3.82 6.36
C ALA A 529 7.30 -3.37 5.42
N LEU A 530 6.70 -4.28 4.65
CA LEU A 530 5.73 -3.98 3.61
C LEU A 530 4.30 -4.24 4.09
N THR A 531 3.41 -3.28 3.85
CA THR A 531 1.95 -3.45 3.90
C THR A 531 1.38 -3.44 2.47
N HIS A 532 0.07 -3.70 2.34
CA HIS A 532 -0.60 -3.58 1.05
C HIS A 532 -0.56 -2.15 0.50
N ASP A 533 -0.59 -1.13 1.38
CA ASP A 533 -0.58 0.27 0.97
C ASP A 533 0.77 0.64 0.35
N GLU A 534 1.92 0.25 0.93
CA GLU A 534 3.23 0.54 0.32
C GLU A 534 3.49 -0.27 -0.97
N ALA A 535 2.82 -1.41 -1.13
CA ALA A 535 2.83 -2.16 -2.39
C ALA A 535 2.03 -1.45 -3.49
N GLU A 536 1.02 -0.65 -3.13
CA GLU A 536 0.16 0.11 -4.05
C GLU A 536 0.66 1.53 -4.33
N ASP A 537 1.28 2.21 -3.35
CA ASP A 537 1.71 3.63 -3.38
C ASP A 537 2.85 3.92 -4.39
N GLY A 538 3.29 2.91 -5.13
CA GLY A 538 4.19 3.06 -6.28
C GLY A 538 5.66 3.30 -5.92
N PHE A 539 6.03 3.43 -4.64
CA PHE A 539 7.43 3.41 -4.19
C PHE A 539 8.11 2.10 -4.64
N LEU A 540 7.50 0.98 -4.27
CA LEU A 540 7.98 -0.36 -4.60
C LEU A 540 7.99 -0.65 -6.10
N GLY A 541 7.02 -0.13 -6.86
CA GLY A 541 6.96 -0.30 -8.31
C GLY A 541 8.14 0.32 -9.09
N ARG A 542 9.00 1.11 -8.43
CA ARG A 542 10.23 1.67 -9.02
C ARG A 542 11.47 0.79 -8.81
N PHE A 543 11.38 -0.28 -8.01
CA PHE A 543 12.49 -1.17 -7.71
C PHE A 543 12.54 -2.37 -8.66
N LEU A 544 13.73 -2.73 -9.12
CA LEU A 544 14.03 -4.08 -9.59
C LEU A 544 14.51 -4.92 -8.40
N ILE A 545 13.74 -5.95 -8.04
CA ILE A 545 14.03 -6.82 -6.91
C ILE A 545 14.69 -8.11 -7.41
N PHE A 546 15.87 -8.39 -6.87
CA PHE A 546 16.72 -9.52 -7.19
C PHE A 546 16.79 -10.47 -6.00
N MET A 547 16.14 -11.62 -6.11
CA MET A 547 16.30 -12.73 -5.18
C MET A 547 17.64 -13.42 -5.49
N GLY A 548 18.62 -13.24 -4.62
CA GLY A 548 19.91 -13.92 -4.73
C GLY A 548 19.84 -15.37 -4.28
N ASP A 549 20.92 -16.12 -4.51
CA ASP A 549 20.99 -17.52 -4.12
C ASP A 549 20.94 -17.65 -2.59
N GLU A 550 20.12 -18.56 -2.08
CA GLU A 550 20.00 -18.83 -0.65
C GLU A 550 21.24 -19.57 -0.13
N GLU A 551 21.73 -20.55 -0.90
CA GLU A 551 22.93 -21.34 -0.63
C GLU A 551 23.95 -21.14 -1.78
N PRO A 552 24.56 -19.95 -1.86
CA PRO A 552 25.52 -19.66 -2.92
C PRO A 552 26.75 -20.56 -2.81
N PRO A 553 27.36 -21.00 -3.93
CA PRO A 553 28.60 -21.75 -3.90
C PRO A 553 29.72 -20.97 -3.20
N GLU A 554 30.38 -21.61 -2.24
CA GLU A 554 31.57 -21.08 -1.58
C GLU A 554 32.83 -21.35 -2.43
N GLN A 555 33.75 -20.39 -2.43
CA GLN A 555 35.08 -20.53 -2.98
C GLN A 555 36.10 -19.79 -2.13
N PHE A 556 37.38 -20.13 -2.28
CA PHE A 556 38.44 -19.31 -1.72
C PHE A 556 38.49 -17.97 -2.46
N PRO A 557 38.37 -16.84 -1.76
CA PRO A 557 38.40 -15.54 -2.40
C PRO A 557 39.80 -15.29 -2.98
N VAL A 558 39.85 -14.92 -4.25
CA VAL A 558 41.09 -14.51 -4.91
C VAL A 558 41.30 -13.02 -4.65
N MET A 559 42.43 -12.69 -4.02
CA MET A 559 42.89 -11.31 -3.93
C MET A 559 43.50 -10.94 -5.29
N CYS A 560 42.83 -10.07 -6.03
CA CYS A 560 43.35 -9.48 -7.26
C CYS A 560 42.97 -8.00 -7.34
N ASP A 561 43.79 -7.25 -8.07
CA ASP A 561 43.52 -5.85 -8.37
C ASP A 561 42.34 -5.71 -9.35
N LEU A 562 41.76 -4.52 -9.39
CA LEU A 562 40.72 -4.22 -10.38
C LEU A 562 41.30 -4.34 -11.80
N PRO A 563 40.61 -4.98 -12.75
CA PRO A 563 41.05 -5.03 -14.13
C PRO A 563 41.14 -3.62 -14.70
N GLU A 564 42.28 -3.27 -15.28
CA GLU A 564 42.49 -1.95 -15.89
C GLU A 564 41.45 -1.68 -16.97
N SER A 565 41.07 -2.69 -17.75
CA SER A 565 40.01 -2.59 -18.77
C SER A 565 38.68 -2.11 -18.20
N LEU A 566 38.27 -2.64 -17.03
CA LEU A 566 37.04 -2.23 -16.35
C LEU A 566 37.15 -0.79 -15.85
N VAL A 567 38.29 -0.41 -15.26
CA VAL A 567 38.51 0.96 -14.76
C VAL A 567 38.46 1.95 -15.92
N THR A 568 39.20 1.69 -17.00
CA THR A 568 39.23 2.52 -18.22
C THR A 568 37.85 2.63 -18.85
N ALA A 569 37.10 1.54 -18.95
CA ALA A 569 35.74 1.58 -19.49
C ALA A 569 34.82 2.51 -18.67
N ILE A 570 34.89 2.48 -17.33
CA ILE A 570 34.10 3.38 -16.48
C ILE A 570 34.55 4.84 -16.63
N ILE A 571 35.85 5.09 -16.76
CA ILE A 571 36.39 6.42 -17.07
C ILE A 571 35.80 6.93 -18.39
N ASP A 572 35.89 6.13 -19.45
CA ASP A 572 35.40 6.47 -20.79
C ASP A 572 33.89 6.75 -20.81
N LEU A 573 33.10 5.94 -20.09
CA LEU A 573 31.67 6.17 -19.93
C LEU A 573 31.38 7.51 -19.24
N SER A 574 32.14 7.84 -18.20
CA SER A 574 31.94 9.05 -17.41
C SER A 574 32.45 10.34 -18.09
N ALA A 575 33.38 10.20 -19.03
CA ALA A 575 33.96 11.29 -19.80
C ALA A 575 33.07 11.76 -20.97
N ARG A 576 31.96 11.06 -21.24
CA ARG A 576 31.02 11.43 -22.30
C ARG A 576 30.43 12.82 -22.07
N PRO A 577 30.27 13.63 -23.12
CA PRO A 577 29.71 14.96 -22.97
C PRO A 577 28.26 14.88 -22.50
N ILE A 578 27.93 15.64 -21.46
CA ILE A 578 26.55 15.81 -20.99
C ILE A 578 25.71 16.53 -22.06
N ASN A 579 26.34 17.41 -22.85
CA ASN A 579 25.71 18.21 -23.91
C ASN A 579 26.37 17.90 -25.26
N VAL A 580 25.66 17.22 -26.17
CA VAL A 580 26.19 16.77 -27.48
C VAL A 580 26.43 17.92 -28.47
N GLU A 581 25.74 19.05 -28.31
CA GLU A 581 25.95 20.30 -29.06
C GLU A 581 25.72 21.51 -28.14
N PRO A 582 26.75 22.01 -27.42
CA PRO A 582 26.60 23.21 -26.62
C PRO A 582 26.50 24.43 -27.56
N LYS A 583 25.27 24.82 -27.92
CA LYS A 583 24.98 26.09 -28.63
C LYS A 583 24.35 27.09 -27.65
N GLY A 584 25.00 28.24 -27.44
CA GLY A 584 24.46 29.38 -26.70
C GLY A 584 25.36 29.93 -25.58
N ASN A 585 24.92 31.05 -24.98
CA ASN A 585 25.54 31.74 -23.84
C ASN A 585 25.82 30.80 -22.65
N ILE A 586 26.68 31.23 -21.72
CA ILE A 586 27.12 30.44 -20.54
C ILE A 586 25.96 29.79 -19.76
N ASP A 587 24.77 30.41 -19.74
CA ASP A 587 23.56 29.86 -19.11
C ASP A 587 22.97 28.63 -19.84
N ALA A 588 23.12 28.52 -21.16
CA ALA A 588 22.67 27.36 -21.95
C ALA A 588 23.52 26.11 -21.72
N VAL A 589 24.67 26.24 -21.03
CA VAL A 589 25.56 25.14 -20.66
C VAL A 589 25.10 24.44 -19.37
N GLN A 590 24.27 25.09 -18.55
CA GLN A 590 23.85 24.55 -17.24
C GLN A 590 22.78 23.46 -17.32
N VAL A 591 21.91 23.47 -18.33
CA VAL A 591 20.86 22.47 -18.52
C VAL A 591 21.39 21.27 -19.32
N PRO A 592 21.37 20.03 -18.78
CA PRO A 592 21.81 18.84 -19.50
C PRO A 592 21.00 18.59 -20.79
N ARG A 593 21.71 18.24 -21.87
CA ARG A 593 21.17 17.87 -23.19
C ARG A 593 21.72 16.52 -23.62
N PRO A 594 21.20 15.44 -23.04
CA PRO A 594 21.82 14.12 -23.16
C PRO A 594 21.64 13.54 -24.56
N GLN A 595 22.58 12.69 -24.97
CA GLN A 595 22.54 12.01 -26.26
C GLN A 595 21.33 11.07 -26.35
N VAL A 596 20.59 11.16 -27.45
CA VAL A 596 19.42 10.31 -27.70
C VAL A 596 19.87 8.98 -28.27
N TYR A 597 19.50 7.89 -27.60
CA TYR A 597 19.66 6.52 -28.07
C TYR A 597 18.34 6.05 -28.66
N ARG A 598 18.32 5.78 -29.97
CA ARG A 598 17.13 5.34 -30.70
C ARG A 598 16.97 3.85 -30.63
N MET A 599 15.73 3.36 -30.52
CA MET A 599 15.48 1.93 -30.68
C MET A 599 15.49 1.57 -32.16
N ASP A 600 16.21 0.51 -32.55
CA ASP A 600 16.05 -0.05 -33.90
C ASP A 600 14.65 -0.68 -34.07
N GLU A 601 14.27 -0.98 -35.31
CA GLU A 601 12.92 -1.49 -35.63
C GLU A 601 12.59 -2.78 -34.86
N SER A 602 13.57 -3.68 -34.72
CA SER A 602 13.41 -4.93 -33.97
C SER A 602 13.21 -4.70 -32.48
N ALA A 603 13.98 -3.79 -31.86
CA ALA A 603 13.82 -3.38 -30.47
C ALA A 603 12.44 -2.73 -30.24
N GLN A 604 11.99 -1.87 -31.15
CA GLN A 604 10.65 -1.26 -31.08
C GLN A 604 9.56 -2.33 -31.12
N ALA A 605 9.68 -3.33 -32.01
CA ALA A 605 8.73 -4.44 -32.09
C ALA A 605 8.71 -5.28 -30.80
N ALA A 606 9.88 -5.54 -30.22
CA ALA A 606 10.00 -6.24 -28.92
C ALA A 606 9.32 -5.45 -27.79
N PHE A 607 9.57 -4.14 -27.70
CA PHE A 607 8.94 -3.27 -26.70
C PHE A 607 7.44 -3.08 -26.91
N ALA A 608 6.94 -3.08 -28.15
CA ALA A 608 5.51 -3.04 -28.46
C ALA A 608 4.82 -4.32 -27.97
N SER A 609 5.42 -5.48 -28.26
CA SER A 609 4.94 -6.78 -27.78
C SER A 609 4.97 -6.86 -26.25
N PHE A 610 6.02 -6.33 -25.64
CA PHE A 610 6.14 -6.26 -24.20
C PHE A 610 5.08 -5.34 -23.58
N ASN A 611 4.80 -4.18 -24.17
CA ASN A 611 3.76 -3.28 -23.67
C ASN A 611 2.37 -3.94 -23.67
N ALA A 612 2.02 -4.67 -24.75
CA ALA A 612 0.78 -5.43 -24.80
C ALA A 612 0.70 -6.48 -23.67
N TRP A 613 1.81 -7.19 -23.42
CA TRP A 613 1.93 -8.13 -22.31
C TRP A 613 1.78 -7.45 -20.93
N VAL A 614 2.42 -6.29 -20.73
CA VAL A 614 2.31 -5.51 -19.49
C VAL A 614 0.88 -5.05 -19.23
N LEU A 615 0.16 -4.58 -20.27
CA LEU A 615 -1.25 -4.18 -20.17
C LEU A 615 -2.15 -5.37 -19.81
N GLY A 616 -1.89 -6.54 -20.40
CA GLY A 616 -2.54 -7.80 -20.03
C GLY A 616 -2.32 -8.12 -18.55
N LYS A 617 -1.06 -8.13 -18.10
CA LYS A 617 -0.72 -8.39 -16.69
C LYS A 617 -1.31 -7.38 -15.73
N ARG A 618 -1.30 -6.09 -16.06
CA ARG A 618 -1.93 -5.05 -15.24
C ARG A 618 -3.44 -5.31 -15.08
N THR A 619 -4.09 -5.81 -16.13
CA THR A 619 -5.52 -6.19 -16.10
C THR A 619 -5.74 -7.43 -15.23
N ASP A 620 -4.97 -8.49 -15.45
CA ASP A 620 -5.07 -9.77 -14.71
C ASP A 620 -4.78 -9.61 -13.21
N HIS A 621 -3.89 -8.68 -12.86
CA HIS A 621 -3.46 -8.44 -11.48
C HIS A 621 -4.22 -7.28 -10.80
N ARG A 622 -5.20 -6.68 -11.49
CA ARG A 622 -6.03 -5.60 -10.90
C ARG A 622 -6.82 -6.11 -9.69
N ALA A 623 -7.40 -7.31 -9.79
CA ALA A 623 -8.13 -7.95 -8.69
C ALA A 623 -7.23 -8.38 -7.53
N ARG A 624 -5.91 -8.51 -7.75
CA ARG A 624 -4.93 -8.95 -6.75
C ARG A 624 -4.18 -7.81 -6.07
N LYS A 625 -4.63 -6.55 -6.23
CA LYS A 625 -3.98 -5.36 -5.63
C LYS A 625 -2.46 -5.24 -5.94
N THR A 626 -2.01 -5.84 -7.04
CA THR A 626 -0.59 -5.88 -7.49
C THR A 626 -0.40 -5.23 -8.87
N GLY A 627 -1.46 -4.62 -9.42
CA GLY A 627 -1.43 -3.96 -10.72
C GLY A 627 -0.41 -2.81 -10.84
N ALA A 628 -0.10 -2.12 -9.73
CA ALA A 628 0.86 -1.02 -9.69
C ALA A 628 2.29 -1.45 -10.06
N ILE A 629 2.68 -2.69 -9.72
CA ILE A 629 3.99 -3.28 -10.03
C ILE A 629 4.19 -3.33 -11.56
N TRP A 630 3.15 -3.77 -12.27
CA TRP A 630 3.18 -3.92 -13.71
C TRP A 630 3.20 -2.58 -14.44
N GLY A 631 2.61 -1.53 -13.85
CA GLY A 631 2.49 -0.20 -14.48
C GLY A 631 3.82 0.46 -14.86
N ARG A 632 4.93 0.08 -14.22
CA ARG A 632 6.28 0.63 -14.49
C ARG A 632 7.22 -0.35 -15.19
N ALA A 633 6.77 -1.57 -15.49
CA ALA A 633 7.62 -2.60 -16.08
C ALA A 633 8.20 -2.17 -17.44
N TRP A 634 7.41 -1.48 -18.27
CA TRP A 634 7.89 -0.95 -19.55
C TRP A 634 9.02 0.07 -19.37
N GLU A 635 8.82 1.06 -18.49
CA GLU A 635 9.80 2.09 -18.20
C GLU A 635 11.10 1.50 -17.63
N LEU A 636 10.99 0.57 -16.68
CA LEU A 636 12.14 -0.13 -16.09
C LEU A 636 12.93 -0.93 -17.14
N ALA A 637 12.24 -1.60 -18.07
CA ALA A 637 12.91 -2.33 -19.15
C ALA A 637 13.61 -1.36 -20.13
N ALA A 638 12.98 -0.23 -20.47
CA ALA A 638 13.61 0.81 -21.29
C ALA A 638 14.86 1.39 -20.61
N LYS A 639 14.83 1.59 -19.28
CA LYS A 639 16.00 2.01 -18.48
C LYS A 639 17.14 0.99 -18.55
N VAL A 640 16.85 -0.28 -18.32
CA VAL A 640 17.85 -1.36 -18.38
C VAL A 640 18.45 -1.47 -19.78
N ALA A 641 17.61 -1.45 -20.83
CA ALA A 641 18.08 -1.51 -22.22
C ALA A 641 18.98 -0.31 -22.55
N LEU A 642 18.62 0.91 -22.11
CA LEU A 642 19.44 2.10 -22.27
C LEU A 642 20.79 1.98 -21.54
N ILE A 643 20.80 1.48 -20.29
CA ILE A 643 22.03 1.30 -19.51
C ILE A 643 22.97 0.33 -20.21
N ILE A 644 22.45 -0.81 -20.68
CA ILE A 644 23.23 -1.82 -21.39
C ILE A 644 23.77 -1.24 -22.70
N ALA A 645 22.89 -0.66 -23.52
CA ALA A 645 23.26 -0.11 -24.81
C ALA A 645 24.33 0.98 -24.70
N ALA A 646 24.15 1.89 -23.74
CA ALA A 646 25.09 2.97 -23.48
C ALA A 646 26.37 2.48 -22.80
N SER A 647 26.40 1.32 -22.15
CA SER A 647 27.63 0.81 -21.52
C SER A 647 28.70 0.33 -22.51
N ARG A 648 28.36 0.18 -23.80
CA ARG A 648 29.31 -0.20 -24.86
C ARG A 648 30.35 0.91 -25.09
N VAL A 649 31.59 0.55 -25.40
CA VAL A 649 32.65 1.50 -25.74
C VAL A 649 33.40 1.03 -27.00
N PRO A 650 33.35 1.76 -28.13
CA PRO A 650 32.49 2.91 -28.42
C PRO A 650 31.00 2.49 -28.58
N ALA A 651 30.06 3.31 -28.10
CA ALA A 651 28.63 3.03 -28.23
C ALA A 651 28.05 3.70 -29.49
N PRO A 652 27.43 2.95 -30.41
CA PRO A 652 26.42 3.54 -31.29
C PRO A 652 25.25 4.02 -30.43
N ALA A 653 24.66 5.16 -30.77
CA ALA A 653 23.50 5.72 -30.08
C ALA A 653 22.20 4.98 -30.47
N VAL A 654 22.22 3.66 -30.34
CA VAL A 654 21.17 2.73 -30.75
C VAL A 654 20.97 1.68 -29.68
N ILE A 655 19.71 1.46 -29.29
CA ILE A 655 19.26 0.32 -28.50
C ILE A 655 18.87 -0.78 -29.48
N THR A 656 19.59 -1.89 -29.42
CA THR A 656 19.41 -3.02 -30.33
C THR A 656 18.35 -3.99 -29.82
N GLU A 657 17.90 -4.90 -30.69
CA GLU A 657 17.04 -6.02 -30.29
C GLU A 657 17.61 -6.80 -29.10
N SER A 658 18.92 -7.09 -29.10
CA SER A 658 19.58 -7.85 -28.03
C SER A 658 19.50 -7.14 -26.66
N ASP A 659 19.62 -5.81 -26.67
CA ASP A 659 19.50 -4.98 -25.45
C ASP A 659 18.06 -5.01 -24.93
N ALA A 660 17.10 -4.88 -25.84
CA ALA A 660 15.68 -4.89 -25.54
C ALA A 660 15.24 -6.24 -24.96
N VAL A 661 15.60 -7.36 -25.61
CA VAL A 661 15.24 -8.71 -25.18
C VAL A 661 15.78 -9.02 -23.79
N TYR A 662 17.09 -8.78 -23.56
CA TYR A 662 17.69 -9.00 -22.24
C TYR A 662 17.00 -8.17 -21.16
N ALA A 663 16.75 -6.89 -21.43
CA ALA A 663 16.09 -5.99 -20.48
C ALA A 663 14.64 -6.41 -20.19
N ILE A 664 13.88 -6.80 -21.22
CA ILE A 664 12.50 -7.26 -21.10
C ILE A 664 12.43 -8.53 -20.26
N GLU A 665 13.29 -9.52 -20.54
CA GLU A 665 13.31 -10.78 -19.79
C GLU A 665 13.68 -10.57 -18.32
N LEU A 666 14.69 -9.74 -18.05
CA LEU A 666 15.08 -9.39 -16.69
C LEU A 666 13.94 -8.73 -15.91
N VAL A 667 13.27 -7.75 -16.52
CA VAL A 667 12.17 -7.03 -15.85
C VAL A 667 10.92 -7.90 -15.71
N ARG A 668 10.63 -8.77 -16.68
CA ARG A 668 9.55 -9.77 -16.55
C ARG A 668 9.76 -10.66 -15.33
N TRP A 669 10.99 -11.15 -15.14
CA TRP A 669 11.33 -11.96 -14.00
C TRP A 669 11.22 -11.18 -12.69
N CYS A 670 11.82 -9.99 -12.60
CA CYS A 670 11.76 -9.14 -11.41
C CYS A 670 10.31 -8.79 -11.02
N ALA A 671 9.49 -8.34 -11.97
CA ALA A 671 8.11 -7.95 -11.72
C ALA A 671 7.21 -9.15 -11.35
N GLY A 672 7.40 -10.29 -12.04
CA GLY A 672 6.67 -11.52 -11.74
C GLY A 672 6.97 -12.03 -10.33
N ASN A 673 8.25 -12.14 -9.97
CA ASN A 673 8.64 -12.58 -8.63
C ASN A 673 8.25 -11.58 -7.54
N MET A 674 8.28 -10.29 -7.82
CA MET A 674 7.79 -9.29 -6.87
C MET A 674 6.29 -9.43 -6.62
N ALA A 675 5.48 -9.64 -7.67
CA ALA A 675 4.05 -9.90 -7.53
C ALA A 675 3.79 -11.18 -6.73
N SER A 676 4.54 -12.25 -7.00
CA SER A 676 4.47 -13.50 -6.24
C SER A 676 4.88 -13.29 -4.78
N CYS A 677 5.96 -12.54 -4.52
CA CYS A 677 6.43 -12.23 -3.17
C CYS A 677 5.39 -11.44 -2.37
N ILE A 678 4.76 -10.42 -2.96
CA ILE A 678 3.71 -9.66 -2.28
C ILE A 678 2.55 -10.57 -1.89
N ALA A 679 2.10 -11.42 -2.81
CA ALA A 679 1.04 -12.38 -2.51
C ALA A 679 1.42 -13.36 -1.39
N LEU A 680 2.67 -13.84 -1.39
CA LEU A 680 3.16 -14.86 -0.45
C LEU A 680 3.55 -14.31 0.93
N TYR A 681 3.99 -13.05 1.03
CA TYR A 681 4.64 -12.53 2.23
C TYR A 681 3.96 -11.31 2.86
N VAL A 682 3.27 -10.46 2.09
CA VAL A 682 2.59 -9.27 2.62
C VAL A 682 1.24 -9.71 3.19
N ALA A 683 0.89 -9.24 4.38
CA ALA A 683 -0.36 -9.59 5.06
C ALA A 683 -1.04 -8.31 5.59
N GLU A 684 -2.37 -8.27 5.57
CA GLU A 684 -3.18 -7.17 6.09
C GLU A 684 -3.25 -7.19 7.63
N ASN A 685 -3.07 -8.36 8.25
CA ASN A 685 -3.12 -8.51 9.71
C ASN A 685 -2.22 -9.65 10.23
N GLU A 686 -2.06 -9.72 11.56
CA GLU A 686 -1.20 -10.70 12.22
C GLU A 686 -1.64 -12.15 12.00
N VAL A 687 -2.95 -12.40 11.94
CA VAL A 687 -3.51 -13.74 11.69
C VAL A 687 -3.13 -14.22 10.29
N GLU A 688 -3.35 -13.39 9.27
CA GLU A 688 -2.96 -13.70 7.90
C GLU A 688 -1.44 -13.89 7.77
N SER A 689 -0.64 -13.06 8.46
CA SER A 689 0.81 -13.20 8.49
C SER A 689 1.27 -14.55 9.04
N VAL A 690 0.62 -15.02 10.11
CA VAL A 690 0.84 -16.34 10.70
C VAL A 690 0.40 -17.45 9.73
N ASN A 691 -0.79 -17.34 9.13
CA ASN A 691 -1.30 -18.33 8.16
C ASN A 691 -0.35 -18.48 6.97
N LYS A 692 0.06 -17.37 6.34
CA LYS A 692 1.03 -17.37 5.23
C LYS A 692 2.38 -17.95 5.64
N ARG A 693 2.85 -17.68 6.87
CA ARG A 693 4.09 -18.26 7.38
C ARG A 693 4.00 -19.78 7.53
N VAL A 694 2.91 -20.29 8.07
CA VAL A 694 2.69 -21.74 8.22
C VAL A 694 2.51 -22.42 6.87
N GLU A 695 1.75 -21.80 5.95
CA GLU A 695 1.61 -22.27 4.57
C GLU A 695 2.96 -22.42 3.88
N ARG A 696 3.85 -21.41 3.97
CA ARG A 696 5.20 -21.48 3.40
C ARG A 696 6.04 -22.60 4.00
N ILE A 697 6.03 -22.76 5.32
CA ILE A 697 6.75 -23.86 6.00
C ILE A 697 6.32 -25.23 5.46
N ILE A 698 5.02 -25.42 5.23
CA ILE A 698 4.47 -26.66 4.68
C ILE A 698 4.86 -26.80 3.21
N ARG A 699 4.80 -25.72 2.42
CA ARG A 699 5.20 -25.70 1.01
C ARG A 699 6.69 -26.01 0.81
N GLU A 700 7.57 -25.46 1.63
CA GLU A 700 9.02 -25.70 1.60
C GLU A 700 9.39 -27.17 1.84
N SER A 701 8.47 -27.96 2.41
CA SER A 701 8.68 -29.39 2.64
C SER A 701 8.43 -30.23 1.37
N GLY A 702 8.00 -29.59 0.28
CA GLY A 702 7.84 -30.21 -1.04
C GLY A 702 6.71 -31.23 -1.12
N ALA A 703 6.75 -32.06 -2.17
CA ALA A 703 5.72 -33.07 -2.43
C ALA A 703 5.64 -34.17 -1.35
N GLY A 704 6.74 -34.44 -0.64
CA GLY A 704 6.78 -35.39 0.47
C GLY A 704 5.96 -34.95 1.70
N GLY A 705 5.54 -33.69 1.75
CA GLY A 705 4.76 -33.13 2.84
C GLY A 705 5.55 -32.96 4.14
N LEU A 706 4.89 -32.37 5.13
CA LEU A 706 5.44 -32.09 6.45
C LEU A 706 4.68 -32.89 7.50
N SER A 707 5.37 -33.70 8.31
CA SER A 707 4.71 -34.42 9.40
C SER A 707 4.20 -33.44 10.46
N MET A 708 3.17 -33.85 11.23
CA MET A 708 2.70 -33.04 12.35
C MET A 708 3.83 -32.75 13.36
N THR A 709 4.70 -33.73 13.64
CA THR A 709 5.83 -33.55 14.56
C THR A 709 6.80 -32.48 14.07
N ASP A 710 7.15 -32.50 12.78
CA ASP A 710 8.06 -31.52 12.20
C ASP A 710 7.41 -30.14 12.11
N LEU A 711 6.11 -30.06 11.81
CA LEU A 711 5.37 -28.82 11.87
C LEU A 711 5.42 -28.23 13.29
N TYR A 712 5.16 -29.04 14.32
CA TYR A 712 5.29 -28.61 15.72
C TYR A 712 6.70 -28.08 16.02
N GLY A 713 7.73 -28.74 15.49
CA GLY A 713 9.13 -28.28 15.57
C GLY A 713 9.37 -26.93 14.91
N LYS A 714 8.85 -26.74 13.69
CA LYS A 714 9.04 -25.51 12.88
C LYS A 714 8.13 -24.34 13.30
N THR A 715 7.07 -24.60 14.06
CA THR A 715 6.06 -23.60 14.48
C THR A 715 5.99 -23.41 15.99
N ARG A 716 7.09 -23.56 16.72
CA ARG A 716 7.16 -23.38 18.19
C ARG A 716 6.79 -21.98 18.67
N PHE A 717 6.77 -20.99 17.77
CA PHE A 717 6.32 -19.64 18.06
C PHE A 717 4.79 -19.51 18.22
N LEU A 718 4.02 -20.57 17.95
CA LEU A 718 2.57 -20.63 18.14
C LEU A 718 2.18 -21.50 19.34
N LYS A 719 1.14 -21.07 20.06
CA LYS A 719 0.47 -21.92 21.06
C LYS A 719 -0.24 -23.08 20.37
N LYS A 720 -0.53 -24.15 21.14
CA LYS A 720 -1.22 -25.34 20.62
C LYS A 720 -2.52 -24.99 19.91
N ARG A 721 -3.35 -24.15 20.54
CA ARG A 721 -4.65 -23.72 20.01
C ARG A 721 -4.50 -22.92 18.71
N GLU A 722 -3.63 -21.92 18.70
CA GLU A 722 -3.35 -21.08 17.51
C GLU A 722 -2.87 -21.93 16.33
N ARG A 723 -1.97 -22.90 16.55
CA ARG A 723 -1.52 -23.81 15.49
C ARG A 723 -2.67 -24.64 14.91
N SER A 724 -3.58 -25.13 15.75
CA SER A 724 -4.74 -25.89 15.30
C SER A 724 -5.68 -25.02 14.46
N GLU A 725 -6.00 -23.81 14.93
CA GLU A 725 -6.86 -22.85 14.20
C GLU A 725 -6.25 -22.50 12.84
N VAL A 726 -4.94 -22.22 12.78
CA VAL A 726 -4.22 -21.95 11.52
C VAL A 726 -4.30 -23.12 10.54
N LEU A 727 -4.14 -24.36 11.03
CA LEU A 727 -4.23 -25.54 10.17
C LEU A 727 -5.66 -25.77 9.67
N GLU A 728 -6.66 -25.60 10.53
CA GLU A 728 -8.07 -25.70 10.16
C GLU A 728 -8.43 -24.66 9.08
N ASP A 729 -7.95 -23.42 9.23
CA ASP A 729 -8.14 -22.36 8.23
C ASP A 729 -7.47 -22.71 6.89
N LEU A 730 -6.23 -23.21 6.92
CA LEU A 730 -5.48 -23.59 5.71
C LEU A 730 -6.11 -24.81 5.01
N GLU A 731 -6.62 -25.79 5.75
CA GLU A 731 -7.33 -26.96 5.21
C GLU A 731 -8.70 -26.57 4.65
N ALA A 732 -9.47 -25.76 5.39
CA ALA A 732 -10.77 -25.26 4.95
C ALA A 732 -10.67 -24.39 3.69
N GLY A 733 -9.60 -23.59 3.58
CA GLY A 733 -9.28 -22.80 2.40
C GLY A 733 -8.70 -23.60 1.23
N GLY A 734 -8.38 -24.88 1.41
CA GLY A 734 -7.77 -25.74 0.38
C GLY A 734 -6.33 -25.35 0.05
N TRP A 735 -5.61 -24.76 1.00
CA TRP A 735 -4.19 -24.41 0.86
C TRP A 735 -3.28 -25.57 1.24
N VAL A 736 -3.70 -26.37 2.21
CA VAL A 736 -2.99 -27.54 2.73
C VAL A 736 -3.94 -28.72 2.75
N PHE A 737 -3.42 -29.91 2.45
CA PHE A 737 -4.16 -31.16 2.53
C PHE A 737 -3.45 -32.13 3.47
N SER A 738 -4.23 -32.92 4.19
CA SER A 738 -3.71 -34.03 4.98
C SER A 738 -3.71 -35.32 4.18
N GLN A 739 -2.56 -35.97 4.09
CA GLN A 739 -2.38 -37.30 3.50
C GLN A 739 -1.86 -38.27 4.56
N THR A 740 -2.17 -39.55 4.41
CA THR A 740 -1.66 -40.59 5.32
C THR A 740 -0.55 -41.36 4.59
N ALA A 741 0.70 -41.13 4.99
CA ALA A 741 1.83 -41.89 4.46
C ALA A 741 2.00 -43.20 5.24
N ALA A 742 2.33 -44.29 4.53
CA ALA A 742 2.70 -45.55 5.18
C ALA A 742 3.97 -45.35 6.01
N ALA A 743 3.93 -45.75 7.29
CA ALA A 743 5.10 -45.66 8.15
C ALA A 743 6.19 -46.62 7.66
N ALA A 744 7.45 -46.16 7.59
CA ALA A 744 8.58 -47.05 7.43
C ALA A 744 8.73 -47.88 8.72
N GLY A 745 8.20 -49.11 8.73
CA GLY A 745 8.26 -50.04 9.85
C GLY A 745 6.88 -50.43 10.41
N ASN A 746 6.90 -51.34 11.39
CA ASN A 746 5.76 -52.13 11.90
C ASN A 746 4.69 -51.34 12.71
N ASN A 747 4.46 -50.07 12.38
CA ASN A 747 3.48 -49.22 13.06
C ASN A 747 2.16 -49.14 12.24
N PRO A 748 1.05 -49.76 12.69
CA PRO A 748 -0.18 -49.90 11.90
C PRO A 748 -0.99 -48.60 11.73
N LYS A 749 -0.54 -47.48 12.31
CA LYS A 749 -1.15 -46.15 12.15
C LYS A 749 -0.21 -45.30 11.29
N GLY A 750 -0.57 -45.09 10.03
CA GLY A 750 0.19 -44.24 9.11
C GLY A 750 0.42 -42.82 9.66
N VAL A 751 1.42 -42.13 9.13
CA VAL A 751 1.81 -40.79 9.58
C VAL A 751 0.98 -39.75 8.82
N ARG A 752 0.34 -38.83 9.55
CA ARG A 752 -0.34 -37.68 8.95
C ARG A 752 0.70 -36.70 8.40
N MET A 753 0.72 -36.55 7.09
CA MET A 753 1.56 -35.63 6.33
C MET A 753 0.72 -34.48 5.81
N LEU A 754 1.17 -33.25 6.04
CA LEU A 754 0.57 -32.04 5.52
C LEU A 754 1.25 -31.68 4.21
N VAL A 755 0.52 -31.71 3.11
CA VAL A 755 1.02 -31.43 1.76
C VAL A 755 0.40 -30.12 1.29
N HIS A 756 1.26 -29.18 0.86
CA HIS A 756 0.76 -27.96 0.27
C HIS A 756 0.03 -28.28 -1.04
N ALA A 757 -1.08 -27.59 -1.31
CA ALA A 757 -1.95 -27.85 -2.44
C ALA A 757 -1.26 -27.81 -3.82
N ALA A 758 -0.19 -27.04 -3.98
CA ALA A 758 0.63 -27.05 -5.20
C ALA A 758 1.18 -28.45 -5.57
N PHE A 759 1.32 -29.34 -4.58
CA PHE A 759 1.78 -30.72 -4.76
C PHE A 759 0.65 -31.75 -4.59
N ALA A 760 -0.56 -31.31 -4.24
CA ALA A 760 -1.71 -32.19 -4.04
C ALA A 760 -2.28 -32.63 -5.40
N GLY A 761 -1.71 -33.70 -5.94
CA GLY A 761 -2.00 -34.23 -7.27
C GLY A 761 -0.80 -34.89 -7.95
N SER A 762 0.40 -34.83 -7.35
CA SER A 762 1.62 -35.45 -7.89
C SER A 762 1.86 -36.88 -7.45
N GLU A 763 0.89 -37.58 -6.85
CA GLU A 763 0.96 -39.03 -6.64
C GLU A 763 0.19 -39.78 -7.74
N THR A 764 0.86 -39.92 -8.89
CA THR A 764 1.12 -41.16 -9.64
C THR A 764 1.67 -40.77 -11.02
N ALA A 765 2.99 -40.60 -11.10
CA ALA A 765 3.78 -40.86 -12.29
C ALA A 765 5.12 -41.44 -11.83
#